data_AF-A0A8T1UYU0-F1
#
_entry.id   AF-A0A8T1UYU0-F1
#
_cell.length_a   1.000
_cell.length_b   1.000
_cell.length_c   1.000
_cell.angle_alpha   90.00
_cell.angle_beta   90.00
_cell.angle_gamma   90.00
#
_symmetry.space_group_name_H-M   'P 1'
#
loop_
_entity.id
_entity.type
_entity.pdbx_description
1 polymer ?
#
loop_
_entity_poly.entity_id
_entity_poly.type
_entity_poly.pdbx_seq_one_letter_code
_entity_poly.pdbx_strand_id
1 'polypeptide(L)'
;MVRVLALSAAAVAALASSTSALDQKLYGLNYDLRQGPDWDPSKCKSSDTIASDLKILSAITSNVRTYSLSDCDVTGVLKAAKELSLTVWLGVWVSEDSKVYDAEVKAFKELISAGLIDSNVVGINVGSEAVYREDITAEQAIKYVTDFKKVMSDNDISVPVSITDIIDTFVQYPDMLKAGDIVTINQFPFWEKIEADKAAAQFNKRIQPLLKMAGDMEVIISETGWPTGGSAKNGSVASEENGAIYLNDFYQLAESKGWKYYYFAGFDTPYKEEQADDTTTVESHFGIFDDKGTMKTAYESLKFTKNGDLGTSGSSDTTTSSGSSSTTVGAGTVHPGSGTSSGTPGTSTTSGTSNTQSSSSTDTAGSSSISTENGSSQLMAASFAAVVGVVSTMFWSLMAQANGVTISESANEGLLVLVIDTNPVHWFTQGGSAADRAGLQQLISSTLVFVNSYLLLHRSNRIVIIAAHAGKSAMLYPDPEQNDTTGSAEQAAKVNAGVMQRLQQLSDAPLDPAKPNRTAIAASLSRSLCFINRAINEEPDLRPRILVIQKSPDVSEHYIAIMNGIFSAQKKNVAVDACILTTEHSSFMQQAAYLTGGIYYKPNDHSGLLQYLISIYLPDPFMRKLLKLPSQDSVDFRAMCFCHREVISTAYVCPVCLSLFCEFRPICSTCGIRSHIQPKKNGLHKKRLRVD
;
A
#
# COMPACT_ATOMS: atom_id res chain seq x y z
N MET A 1 39.89 -60.71 -21.85
CA MET A 1 38.62 -59.98 -21.90
C MET A 1 38.03 -59.66 -20.50
N VAL A 2 38.85 -59.41 -19.46
CA VAL A 2 38.35 -59.16 -18.08
C VAL A 2 39.10 -58.01 -17.36
N ARG A 3 39.63 -57.01 -18.07
CA ARG A 3 40.35 -55.89 -17.41
C ARG A 3 40.07 -54.48 -17.92
N VAL A 4 39.06 -54.29 -18.79
CA VAL A 4 38.73 -52.96 -19.35
C VAL A 4 37.36 -52.43 -18.90
N LEU A 5 36.55 -53.24 -18.20
CA LEU A 5 35.20 -52.84 -17.75
C LEU A 5 35.12 -52.28 -16.32
N ALA A 6 36.23 -52.25 -15.57
CA ALA A 6 36.24 -51.79 -14.17
C ALA A 6 36.58 -50.29 -14.00
N LEU A 7 37.18 -49.63 -15.01
CA LEU A 7 37.53 -48.20 -14.92
C LEU A 7 36.45 -47.26 -15.47
N SER A 8 35.51 -47.75 -16.28
CA SER A 8 34.43 -46.94 -16.82
C SER A 8 33.22 -46.81 -15.88
N ALA A 9 33.03 -47.73 -14.92
CA ALA A 9 31.96 -47.62 -13.92
C ALA A 9 32.30 -46.60 -12.81
N ALA A 10 33.58 -46.44 -12.45
CA ALA A 10 34.01 -45.46 -11.45
C ALA A 10 34.05 -44.02 -12.00
N ALA A 11 34.33 -43.84 -13.29
CA ALA A 11 34.35 -42.53 -13.93
C ALA A 11 32.95 -42.01 -14.31
N VAL A 12 31.98 -42.90 -14.54
CA VAL A 12 30.57 -42.50 -14.75
C VAL A 12 29.82 -42.33 -13.42
N ALA A 13 30.26 -42.97 -12.33
CA ALA A 13 29.77 -42.70 -10.98
C ALA A 13 30.36 -41.42 -10.33
N ALA A 14 31.42 -40.84 -10.90
CA ALA A 14 32.03 -39.59 -10.46
C ALA A 14 31.51 -38.34 -11.21
N LEU A 15 30.53 -38.50 -12.09
CA LEU A 15 29.69 -37.41 -12.62
C LEU A 15 28.39 -37.24 -11.82
N ALA A 16 28.29 -37.92 -10.66
CA ALA A 16 27.17 -37.80 -9.75
C ALA A 16 27.25 -36.47 -8.98
N SER A 17 26.25 -35.62 -9.22
CA SER A 17 25.78 -34.56 -8.33
C SER A 17 26.85 -33.55 -7.90
N SER A 18 27.09 -32.54 -8.73
CA SER A 18 27.29 -31.19 -8.19
C SER A 18 26.05 -30.89 -7.35
N THR A 19 26.13 -31.14 -6.05
CA THR A 19 25.12 -30.67 -5.11
C THR A 19 25.27 -29.16 -5.11
N SER A 20 24.41 -28.48 -5.87
CA SER A 20 24.27 -27.03 -5.82
C SER A 20 23.88 -26.69 -4.39
N ALA A 21 24.88 -26.30 -3.60
CA ALA A 21 24.71 -25.92 -2.22
C ALA A 21 24.81 -24.40 -2.17
N LEU A 22 23.91 -23.78 -1.41
CA LEU A 22 24.06 -22.40 -0.99
C LEU A 22 25.42 -22.22 -0.31
N ASP A 23 26.03 -21.04 -0.48
CA ASP A 23 27.35 -20.77 0.11
C ASP A 23 27.30 -20.57 1.64
N GLN A 24 26.09 -20.44 2.20
CA GLN A 24 25.81 -20.53 3.64
C GLN A 24 24.67 -21.52 3.90
N LYS A 25 24.71 -22.21 5.04
CA LYS A 25 23.57 -23.01 5.51
C LYS A 25 22.51 -22.11 6.14
N LEU A 26 21.26 -22.32 5.77
CA LEU A 26 20.11 -21.70 6.42
C LEU A 26 19.86 -22.36 7.79
N TYR A 27 19.21 -21.65 8.71
CA TYR A 27 18.80 -22.25 9.98
C TYR A 27 17.87 -23.43 9.74
N GLY A 28 16.73 -23.20 9.09
CA GLY A 28 15.71 -24.22 8.87
C GLY A 28 14.93 -24.03 7.58
N LEU A 29 14.33 -25.10 7.07
CA LEU A 29 13.40 -25.05 5.94
C LEU A 29 12.09 -25.74 6.27
N ASN A 30 10.98 -25.17 5.81
CA ASN A 30 9.71 -25.84 5.84
C ASN A 30 9.65 -26.92 4.75
N TYR A 31 9.14 -28.10 5.11
CA TYR A 31 9.06 -29.27 4.25
C TYR A 31 7.63 -29.81 4.20
N ASP A 32 7.10 -29.88 2.99
CA ASP A 32 5.77 -30.42 2.71
C ASP A 32 5.85 -31.90 2.33
N LEU A 33 5.00 -32.71 2.98
CA LEU A 33 4.88 -34.14 2.76
C LEU A 33 3.90 -34.46 1.63
N ARG A 34 3.11 -33.48 1.19
CA ARG A 34 2.17 -33.63 0.09
C ARG A 34 2.86 -33.50 -1.27
N GLN A 35 2.27 -34.17 -2.25
CA GLN A 35 2.58 -34.07 -3.68
C GLN A 35 1.32 -33.92 -4.55
N GLY A 36 0.13 -33.96 -3.93
CA GLY A 36 -1.16 -33.91 -4.62
C GLY A 36 -2.24 -33.18 -3.79
N PRO A 37 -3.37 -32.81 -4.41
CA PRO A 37 -4.47 -32.11 -3.77
C PRO A 37 -5.26 -33.01 -2.80
N ASP A 38 -6.15 -32.42 -2.00
CA ASP A 38 -6.90 -33.13 -0.94
C ASP A 38 -7.66 -34.37 -1.38
N TRP A 39 -8.20 -34.36 -2.60
CA TRP A 39 -8.99 -35.46 -3.16
C TRP A 39 -8.13 -36.56 -3.81
N ASP A 40 -6.84 -36.34 -4.01
CA ASP A 40 -5.96 -37.31 -4.66
C ASP A 40 -5.58 -38.43 -3.66
N PRO A 41 -5.91 -39.71 -3.95
CA PRO A 41 -5.49 -40.84 -3.12
C PRO A 41 -3.98 -41.00 -3.00
N SER A 42 -3.22 -40.46 -3.95
CA SER A 42 -1.75 -40.46 -4.00
C SER A 42 -1.12 -39.15 -3.53
N LYS A 43 -1.87 -38.30 -2.81
CA LYS A 43 -1.42 -37.00 -2.34
C LYS A 43 -0.20 -37.00 -1.43
N CYS A 44 0.17 -38.13 -0.82
CA CYS A 44 1.29 -38.23 0.11
C CYS A 44 2.55 -38.79 -0.56
N LYS A 45 3.70 -38.15 -0.30
CA LYS A 45 5.01 -38.64 -0.73
C LYS A 45 5.34 -39.98 -0.06
N SER A 46 6.03 -40.86 -0.79
CA SER A 46 6.55 -42.12 -0.24
C SER A 46 7.73 -41.88 0.71
N SER A 47 8.04 -42.83 1.59
CA SER A 47 9.21 -42.73 2.47
C SER A 47 10.54 -42.60 1.70
N ASP A 48 10.66 -43.23 0.53
CA ASP A 48 11.86 -43.14 -0.32
C ASP A 48 11.99 -41.74 -0.94
N THR A 49 10.87 -41.15 -1.36
CA THR A 49 10.80 -39.75 -1.82
C THR A 49 11.20 -38.81 -0.69
N ILE A 50 10.63 -38.98 0.51
CA ILE A 50 10.95 -38.17 1.69
C ILE A 50 12.44 -38.26 2.04
N ALA A 51 13.02 -39.47 2.04
CA ALA A 51 14.45 -39.65 2.32
C ALA A 51 15.33 -38.95 1.27
N SER A 52 14.93 -38.99 0.00
CA SER A 52 15.63 -38.32 -1.10
C SER A 52 15.55 -36.79 -0.98
N ASP A 53 14.35 -36.26 -0.69
CA ASP A 53 14.11 -34.83 -0.48
C ASP A 53 14.92 -34.32 0.71
N LEU A 54 14.89 -35.01 1.86
CA LEU A 54 15.63 -34.61 3.05
C LEU A 54 17.15 -34.69 2.84
N LYS A 55 17.63 -35.62 2.00
CA LYS A 55 19.05 -35.68 1.62
C LYS A 55 19.45 -34.43 0.84
N ILE A 56 18.60 -33.95 -0.08
CA ILE A 56 18.82 -32.68 -0.79
C ILE A 56 18.84 -31.51 0.20
N LEU A 57 17.82 -31.40 1.08
CA LEU A 57 17.74 -30.33 2.07
C LEU A 57 18.94 -30.32 3.04
N SER A 58 19.47 -31.49 3.41
CA SER A 58 20.60 -31.61 4.35
C SER A 58 21.89 -30.92 3.87
N ALA A 59 22.01 -30.69 2.56
CA ALA A 59 23.11 -29.92 1.98
C ALA A 59 23.07 -28.44 2.39
N ILE A 60 21.88 -27.87 2.58
CA ILE A 60 21.69 -26.42 2.78
C ILE A 60 21.06 -26.03 4.13
N THR A 61 20.56 -26.99 4.93
CA THR A 61 20.03 -26.74 6.27
C THR A 61 20.40 -27.88 7.23
N SER A 62 20.28 -27.61 8.53
CA SER A 62 20.38 -28.61 9.60
C SER A 62 19.05 -28.87 10.30
N ASN A 63 18.01 -28.08 10.00
CA ASN A 63 16.71 -28.17 10.65
C ASN A 63 15.60 -28.18 9.59
N VAL A 64 14.57 -29.01 9.76
CA VAL A 64 13.37 -29.02 8.93
C VAL A 64 12.11 -28.86 9.78
N ARG A 65 11.06 -28.27 9.22
CA ARG A 65 9.75 -28.12 9.87
C ARG A 65 8.65 -28.77 9.04
N THR A 66 7.73 -29.48 9.68
CA THR A 66 6.52 -30.05 9.07
C THR A 66 5.26 -29.36 9.60
N TYR A 67 4.11 -29.58 8.96
CA TYR A 67 2.86 -28.86 9.27
C TYR A 67 1.83 -29.68 10.04
N SER A 68 1.78 -30.99 9.80
CA SER A 68 0.79 -31.91 10.36
C SER A 68 1.46 -33.25 10.68
N LEU A 69 0.91 -33.96 11.66
CA LEU A 69 1.27 -35.31 12.05
C LEU A 69 0.37 -36.37 11.40
N SER A 70 -0.88 -36.01 11.09
CA SER A 70 -1.90 -36.96 10.60
C SER A 70 -2.20 -36.85 9.11
N ASP A 71 -1.92 -35.70 8.51
CA ASP A 71 -2.05 -35.45 7.08
C ASP A 71 -0.74 -35.84 6.37
N CYS A 72 -0.70 -37.09 5.93
CA CYS A 72 0.47 -37.85 5.50
C CYS A 72 1.38 -38.31 6.66
N ASP A 73 1.98 -39.49 6.50
CA ASP A 73 2.75 -40.15 7.56
C ASP A 73 4.11 -39.47 7.79
N VAL A 74 4.24 -38.77 8.91
CA VAL A 74 5.47 -38.07 9.31
C VAL A 74 6.58 -39.01 9.82
N THR A 75 6.31 -40.31 10.04
CA THR A 75 7.32 -41.25 10.54
C THR A 75 8.52 -41.37 9.60
N GLY A 76 8.30 -41.27 8.29
CA GLY A 76 9.34 -41.26 7.27
C GLY A 76 10.29 -40.07 7.44
N VAL A 77 9.75 -38.89 7.74
CA VAL A 77 10.53 -37.67 8.01
C VAL A 77 11.41 -37.86 9.25
N LEU A 78 10.83 -38.33 10.36
CA LEU A 78 11.56 -38.50 11.62
C LEU A 78 12.72 -39.49 11.49
N LYS A 79 12.52 -40.61 10.79
CA LYS A 79 13.56 -41.62 10.54
C LYS A 79 14.67 -41.09 9.64
N ALA A 80 14.31 -40.54 8.49
CA ALA A 80 15.28 -40.02 7.52
C ALA A 80 16.06 -38.82 8.07
N ALA A 81 15.40 -37.91 8.80
CA ALA A 81 16.05 -36.79 9.46
C ALA A 81 17.11 -37.28 10.47
N LYS A 82 16.80 -38.30 11.26
CA LYS A 82 17.75 -38.90 12.21
C LYS A 82 18.97 -39.50 11.51
N GLU A 83 18.78 -40.22 10.42
CA GLU A 83 19.88 -40.78 9.61
C GLU A 83 20.79 -39.69 9.01
N LEU A 84 20.20 -38.55 8.65
CA LEU A 84 20.90 -37.41 8.08
C LEU A 84 21.40 -36.40 9.13
N SER A 85 21.24 -36.69 10.43
CA SER A 85 21.56 -35.78 11.54
C SER A 85 20.88 -34.41 11.44
N LEU A 86 19.66 -34.38 10.87
CA LEU A 86 18.77 -33.24 10.87
C LEU A 86 17.89 -33.24 12.12
N THR A 87 17.53 -32.05 12.58
CA THR A 87 16.47 -31.88 13.58
C THR A 87 15.13 -31.61 12.90
N VAL A 88 14.04 -31.92 13.61
CA VAL A 88 12.67 -31.74 13.13
C VAL A 88 11.89 -30.87 14.10
N TRP A 89 11.23 -29.85 13.56
CA TRP A 89 10.15 -29.13 14.22
C TRP A 89 8.82 -29.67 13.74
N LEU A 90 7.99 -30.16 14.65
CA LEU A 90 6.72 -30.79 14.29
C LEU A 90 5.56 -29.80 14.35
N GLY A 91 4.76 -29.78 13.29
CA GLY A 91 3.48 -29.08 13.27
C GLY A 91 2.34 -30.01 13.66
N VAL A 92 1.45 -29.50 14.52
CA VAL A 92 0.16 -30.10 14.86
C VAL A 92 -0.92 -29.23 14.22
N TRP A 93 -1.57 -29.73 13.17
CA TRP A 93 -2.52 -28.93 12.40
C TRP A 93 -3.83 -28.71 13.16
N VAL A 94 -4.39 -27.51 13.05
CA VAL A 94 -5.68 -27.15 13.67
C VAL A 94 -6.54 -26.45 12.63
N SER A 95 -7.79 -26.87 12.56
CA SER A 95 -8.82 -26.36 11.64
C SER A 95 -10.15 -26.15 12.38
N GLU A 96 -11.17 -25.69 11.66
CA GLU A 96 -12.52 -25.51 12.20
C GLU A 96 -13.14 -26.83 12.71
N ASP A 97 -12.89 -27.95 12.02
CA ASP A 97 -13.30 -29.28 12.52
C ASP A 97 -12.36 -29.75 13.64
N SER A 98 -12.86 -29.72 14.87
CA SER A 98 -12.18 -30.23 16.08
C SER A 98 -11.64 -31.66 15.95
N LYS A 99 -12.22 -32.51 15.08
CA LYS A 99 -11.73 -33.87 14.86
C LYS A 99 -10.34 -33.92 14.23
N VAL A 100 -9.94 -32.89 13.51
CA VAL A 100 -8.59 -32.78 12.95
C VAL A 100 -7.58 -32.71 14.09
N TYR A 101 -7.81 -31.84 15.08
CA TYR A 101 -6.95 -31.77 16.26
C TYR A 101 -6.93 -33.10 17.04
N ASP A 102 -8.07 -33.76 17.20
CA ASP A 102 -8.12 -35.08 17.85
C ASP A 102 -7.31 -36.14 17.08
N ALA A 103 -7.33 -36.11 15.75
CA ALA A 103 -6.53 -36.99 14.90
C ALA A 103 -5.02 -36.70 15.02
N GLU A 104 -4.62 -35.43 15.10
CA GLU A 104 -3.24 -35.03 15.34
C GLU A 104 -2.73 -35.51 16.71
N VAL A 105 -3.53 -35.33 17.78
CA VAL A 105 -3.18 -35.82 19.12
C VAL A 105 -3.05 -37.35 19.13
N LYS A 106 -3.91 -38.05 18.38
CA LYS A 106 -3.83 -39.50 18.23
C LYS A 106 -2.54 -39.90 17.50
N ALA A 107 -2.23 -39.27 16.38
CA ALA A 107 -0.99 -39.52 15.63
C ALA A 107 0.25 -39.25 16.50
N PHE A 108 0.25 -38.16 17.28
CA PHE A 108 1.33 -37.87 18.22
C PHE A 108 1.55 -39.00 19.24
N LYS A 109 0.48 -39.53 19.85
CA LYS A 109 0.57 -40.66 20.79
C LYS A 109 1.10 -41.94 20.13
N GLU A 110 0.78 -42.17 18.86
CA GLU A 110 1.33 -43.28 18.08
C GLU A 110 2.84 -43.10 17.85
N LEU A 111 3.31 -41.88 17.56
CA LEU A 111 4.74 -41.55 17.45
C LEU A 111 5.50 -41.75 18.77
N ILE A 112 4.90 -41.36 19.90
CA ILE A 112 5.45 -41.61 21.25
C ILE A 112 5.59 -43.12 21.49
N SER A 113 4.52 -43.87 21.22
CA SER A 113 4.49 -45.32 21.43
C SER A 113 5.51 -46.05 20.54
N ALA A 114 5.79 -45.50 19.36
CA ALA A 114 6.81 -45.99 18.44
C ALA A 114 8.25 -45.56 18.81
N GLY A 115 8.43 -44.72 19.84
CA GLY A 115 9.73 -44.20 20.25
C GLY A 115 10.37 -43.25 19.22
N LEU A 116 9.54 -42.57 18.42
CA LEU A 116 10.00 -41.67 17.35
C LEU A 116 10.09 -40.20 17.78
N ILE A 117 9.56 -39.85 18.95
CA ILE A 117 9.77 -38.54 19.58
C ILE A 117 11.02 -38.63 20.46
N ASP A 118 12.18 -38.29 19.90
CA ASP A 118 13.46 -38.31 20.60
C ASP A 118 14.21 -36.96 20.51
N SER A 119 15.49 -36.94 20.86
CA SER A 119 16.36 -35.76 20.85
C SER A 119 16.44 -34.99 19.53
N ASN A 120 16.07 -35.59 18.38
CA ASN A 120 16.03 -34.89 17.10
C ASN A 120 14.77 -34.03 16.91
N VAL A 121 13.73 -34.19 17.74
CA VAL A 121 12.55 -33.33 17.75
C VAL A 121 12.81 -32.15 18.68
N VAL A 122 12.94 -30.95 18.11
CA VAL A 122 13.43 -29.75 18.84
C VAL A 122 12.36 -28.71 19.17
N GLY A 123 11.15 -28.88 18.64
CA GLY A 123 10.02 -28.00 18.91
C GLY A 123 8.72 -28.57 18.34
N ILE A 124 7.59 -28.16 18.92
CA ILE A 124 6.26 -28.49 18.41
C ILE A 124 5.41 -27.23 18.36
N ASN A 125 4.75 -26.96 17.23
CA ASN A 125 3.71 -25.91 17.19
C ASN A 125 2.31 -26.52 17.10
N VAL A 126 1.39 -26.03 17.93
CA VAL A 126 -0.03 -26.41 17.93
C VAL A 126 -0.82 -25.33 17.21
N GLY A 127 -1.27 -25.65 16.00
CA GLY A 127 -1.84 -24.71 15.05
C GLY A 127 -0.77 -23.97 14.24
N SER A 128 -1.19 -23.50 13.08
CA SER A 128 -0.50 -22.54 12.23
C SER A 128 -1.58 -21.64 11.64
N GLU A 129 -1.62 -20.37 12.03
CA GLU A 129 -2.59 -19.37 11.55
C GLU A 129 -4.07 -19.74 11.76
N ALA A 130 -4.36 -20.63 12.70
CA ALA A 130 -5.72 -21.13 12.90
C ALA A 130 -6.66 -20.03 13.45
N VAL A 131 -6.13 -19.03 14.16
CA VAL A 131 -6.93 -17.89 14.62
C VAL A 131 -7.01 -16.83 13.51
N TYR A 132 -5.92 -16.59 12.77
CA TYR A 132 -5.94 -15.70 11.59
C TYR A 132 -6.94 -16.16 10.51
N ARG A 133 -7.03 -17.47 10.24
CA ARG A 133 -8.01 -18.04 9.30
C ARG A 133 -9.44 -18.05 9.84
N GLU A 134 -9.66 -17.62 11.08
CA GLU A 134 -10.94 -17.67 11.79
C GLU A 134 -11.49 -19.10 11.99
N ASP A 135 -10.63 -20.13 11.82
CA ASP A 135 -10.99 -21.54 12.05
C ASP A 135 -11.39 -21.79 13.52
N ILE A 136 -10.67 -21.13 14.45
CA ILE A 136 -10.90 -21.24 15.89
C ILE A 136 -10.68 -19.90 16.61
N THR A 137 -11.22 -19.76 17.82
CA THR A 137 -10.97 -18.57 18.65
C THR A 137 -9.61 -18.62 19.36
N ALA A 138 -9.11 -17.47 19.81
CA ALA A 138 -7.89 -17.39 20.62
C ALA A 138 -7.97 -18.23 21.90
N GLU A 139 -9.13 -18.26 22.58
CA GLU A 139 -9.35 -19.10 23.76
C GLU A 139 -9.27 -20.59 23.43
N GLN A 140 -9.79 -20.98 22.27
CA GLN A 140 -9.73 -22.35 21.79
C GLN A 140 -8.28 -22.76 21.44
N ALA A 141 -7.50 -21.85 20.85
CA ALA A 141 -6.08 -22.08 20.58
C ALA A 141 -5.27 -22.28 21.87
N ILE A 142 -5.51 -21.43 22.88
CA ILE A 142 -4.91 -21.55 24.22
C ILE A 142 -5.31 -22.88 24.87
N LYS A 143 -6.57 -23.29 24.73
CA LYS A 143 -7.04 -24.58 25.24
C LYS A 143 -6.31 -25.75 24.57
N TYR A 144 -6.21 -25.77 23.24
CA TYR A 144 -5.55 -26.85 22.52
C TYR A 144 -4.07 -26.96 22.86
N VAL A 145 -3.32 -25.85 22.91
CA VAL A 145 -1.90 -25.94 23.31
C VAL A 145 -1.75 -26.43 24.75
N THR A 146 -2.65 -26.03 25.66
CA THR A 146 -2.63 -26.48 27.06
C THR A 146 -2.94 -27.98 27.18
N ASP A 147 -3.94 -28.46 26.45
CA ASP A 147 -4.30 -29.88 26.40
C ASP A 147 -3.16 -30.71 25.79
N PHE A 148 -2.51 -30.20 24.73
CA PHE A 148 -1.37 -30.86 24.09
C PHE A 148 -0.17 -30.95 25.04
N LYS A 149 0.15 -29.87 25.75
CA LYS A 149 1.19 -29.86 26.79
C LYS A 149 0.91 -30.87 27.90
N LYS A 150 -0.37 -31.07 28.26
CA LYS A 150 -0.75 -32.12 29.20
C LYS A 150 -0.43 -33.51 28.65
N VAL A 151 -0.74 -33.79 27.38
CA VAL A 151 -0.39 -35.07 26.74
C VAL A 151 1.13 -35.29 26.75
N MET A 152 1.92 -34.25 26.49
CA MET A 152 3.38 -34.33 26.54
C MET A 152 3.90 -34.60 27.95
N SER A 153 3.39 -33.87 28.95
CA SER A 153 3.76 -34.06 30.35
C SER A 153 3.36 -35.43 30.88
N ASP A 154 2.21 -35.99 30.47
CA ASP A 154 1.76 -37.32 30.85
C ASP A 154 2.67 -38.44 30.26
N ASN A 155 3.54 -38.10 29.30
CA ASN A 155 4.47 -39.02 28.62
C ASN A 155 5.95 -38.61 28.76
N ASP A 156 6.28 -37.75 29.74
CA ASP A 156 7.64 -37.29 30.05
C ASP A 156 8.39 -36.59 28.88
N ILE A 157 7.65 -35.89 28.01
CA ILE A 157 8.23 -35.14 26.88
C ILE A 157 8.39 -33.68 27.25
N SER A 158 9.61 -33.14 27.08
CA SER A 158 10.01 -31.79 27.51
C SER A 158 10.38 -30.84 26.36
N VAL A 159 10.02 -31.19 25.12
CA VAL A 159 10.23 -30.36 23.94
C VAL A 159 9.38 -29.07 24.06
N PRO A 160 9.90 -27.88 23.69
CA PRO A 160 9.12 -26.65 23.79
C PRO A 160 7.93 -26.64 22.83
N VAL A 161 6.80 -26.11 23.31
CA VAL A 161 5.56 -26.01 22.54
C VAL A 161 5.17 -24.55 22.32
N SER A 162 4.70 -24.22 21.13
CA SER A 162 4.18 -22.89 20.80
C SER A 162 2.82 -22.95 20.11
N ILE A 163 2.12 -21.81 20.10
CA ILE A 163 1.08 -21.54 19.11
C ILE A 163 1.76 -20.77 17.97
N THR A 164 1.47 -21.12 16.72
CA THR A 164 1.94 -20.36 15.55
C THR A 164 0.80 -19.56 14.94
N ASP A 165 0.99 -18.25 14.79
CA ASP A 165 0.06 -17.37 14.09
C ASP A 165 0.80 -16.13 13.54
N ILE A 166 0.10 -15.24 12.84
CA ILE A 166 0.69 -14.01 12.34
C ILE A 166 0.90 -12.98 13.46
N ILE A 167 1.79 -12.03 13.20
CA ILE A 167 2.13 -10.96 14.16
C ILE A 167 0.87 -10.19 14.61
N ASP A 168 -0.03 -9.86 13.69
CA ASP A 168 -1.22 -9.07 14.00
C ASP A 168 -2.19 -9.82 14.94
N THR A 169 -2.32 -11.14 14.79
CA THR A 169 -3.12 -11.98 15.69
C THR A 169 -2.57 -11.95 17.10
N PHE A 170 -1.26 -12.06 17.29
CA PHE A 170 -0.66 -11.95 18.62
C PHE A 170 -0.80 -10.55 19.24
N VAL A 171 -0.75 -9.49 18.41
CA VAL A 171 -1.02 -8.12 18.88
C VAL A 171 -2.47 -7.96 19.31
N GLN A 172 -3.41 -8.61 18.62
CA GLN A 172 -4.82 -8.58 18.98
C GLN A 172 -5.14 -9.45 20.21
N TYR A 173 -4.50 -10.61 20.32
CA TYR A 173 -4.74 -11.61 21.36
C TYR A 173 -3.45 -11.96 22.12
N PRO A 174 -2.87 -11.04 22.91
CA PRO A 174 -1.55 -11.22 23.52
C PRO A 174 -1.48 -12.35 24.56
N ASP A 175 -2.61 -12.84 25.08
CA ASP A 175 -2.62 -13.98 25.99
C ASP A 175 -2.25 -15.31 25.30
N MET A 176 -2.34 -15.39 23.97
CA MET A 176 -1.82 -16.53 23.20
C MET A 176 -0.30 -16.70 23.37
N LEU A 177 0.45 -15.59 23.50
CA LEU A 177 1.91 -15.63 23.69
C LEU A 177 2.29 -16.39 24.96
N LYS A 178 1.50 -16.24 26.04
CA LYS A 178 1.80 -16.82 27.36
C LYS A 178 1.41 -18.29 27.47
N ALA A 179 0.64 -18.83 26.53
CA ALA A 179 0.19 -20.22 26.56
C ALA A 179 1.28 -21.18 26.08
N GLY A 180 2.12 -20.74 25.13
CA GLY A 180 3.31 -21.45 24.68
C GLY A 180 4.52 -21.26 25.61
N ASP A 181 5.51 -22.13 25.47
CA ASP A 181 6.83 -22.00 26.12
C ASP A 181 7.72 -21.01 25.37
N ILE A 182 7.51 -20.90 24.06
CA ILE A 182 8.20 -20.00 23.13
C ILE A 182 7.19 -19.45 22.11
N VAL A 183 7.58 -18.42 21.37
CA VAL A 183 6.73 -17.77 20.38
C VAL A 183 7.18 -18.17 18.97
N THR A 184 6.27 -18.68 18.16
CA THR A 184 6.51 -18.91 16.73
C THR A 184 5.58 -18.06 15.89
N ILE A 185 6.13 -17.43 14.84
CA ILE A 185 5.36 -16.54 13.97
C ILE A 185 5.49 -16.86 12.49
N ASN A 186 4.38 -16.67 11.79
CA ASN A 186 4.35 -16.59 10.34
C ASN A 186 4.29 -15.12 9.93
N GLN A 187 5.17 -14.71 9.02
CA GLN A 187 5.17 -13.35 8.52
C GLN A 187 5.77 -13.30 7.11
N PHE A 188 4.99 -12.79 6.17
CA PHE A 188 5.37 -12.71 4.76
C PHE A 188 5.21 -11.27 4.26
N PRO A 189 6.30 -10.49 4.17
CA PRO A 189 6.27 -9.16 3.57
C PRO A 189 5.75 -9.17 2.12
N PHE A 190 5.85 -10.30 1.41
CA PHE A 190 5.27 -10.48 0.08
C PHE A 190 3.80 -10.04 0.00
N TRP A 191 2.99 -10.35 1.02
CA TRP A 191 1.57 -9.99 1.06
C TRP A 191 1.30 -8.52 1.39
N GLU A 192 2.35 -7.73 1.67
CA GLU A 192 2.26 -6.31 2.01
C GLU A 192 2.52 -5.37 0.79
N LYS A 193 2.60 -5.92 -0.43
CA LYS A 193 2.86 -5.18 -1.69
C LYS A 193 4.12 -4.32 -1.65
N ILE A 194 5.19 -4.88 -1.09
CA ILE A 194 6.48 -4.21 -0.95
C ILE A 194 7.46 -4.69 -2.02
N GLU A 195 8.47 -3.90 -2.33
CA GLU A 195 9.59 -4.36 -3.17
C GLU A 195 10.50 -5.30 -2.37
N ALA A 196 11.08 -6.30 -3.04
CA ALA A 196 11.84 -7.37 -2.37
C ALA A 196 13.06 -6.85 -1.59
N ASP A 197 13.73 -5.82 -2.11
CA ASP A 197 14.89 -5.15 -1.48
C ASP A 197 14.53 -4.36 -0.20
N LYS A 198 13.24 -4.10 0.03
CA LYS A 198 12.73 -3.42 1.23
C LYS A 198 12.01 -4.37 2.18
N ALA A 199 11.74 -5.59 1.74
CA ALA A 199 10.93 -6.56 2.46
C ALA A 199 11.54 -6.98 3.80
N ALA A 200 12.85 -7.21 3.88
CA ALA A 200 13.52 -7.55 5.14
C ALA A 200 13.47 -6.40 6.17
N ALA A 201 13.66 -5.15 5.70
CA ALA A 201 13.53 -3.98 6.58
C ALA A 201 12.10 -3.82 7.11
N GLN A 202 11.10 -4.08 6.25
CA GLN A 202 9.69 -4.09 6.66
C GLN A 202 9.39 -5.24 7.64
N PHE A 203 9.93 -6.44 7.41
CA PHE A 203 9.85 -7.55 8.36
C PHE A 203 10.36 -7.12 9.74
N ASN A 204 11.56 -6.54 9.80
CA ASN A 204 12.16 -6.05 11.04
C ASN A 204 11.30 -4.99 11.73
N LYS A 205 10.60 -4.14 10.97
CA LYS A 205 9.66 -3.16 11.51
C LYS A 205 8.40 -3.82 12.09
N ARG A 206 7.83 -4.78 11.36
CA ARG A 206 6.58 -5.46 11.72
C ARG A 206 6.71 -6.31 12.98
N ILE A 207 7.87 -6.93 13.20
CA ILE A 207 8.11 -7.77 14.39
C ILE A 207 8.32 -6.98 15.69
N GLN A 208 8.66 -5.69 15.65
CA GLN A 208 8.99 -4.91 16.87
C GLN A 208 7.89 -4.91 17.95
N PRO A 209 6.59 -4.70 17.64
CA PRO A 209 5.55 -4.74 18.66
C PRO A 209 5.45 -6.12 19.33
N LEU A 210 5.61 -7.19 18.55
CA LEU A 210 5.62 -8.56 19.07
C LEU A 210 6.79 -8.79 20.01
N LEU A 211 8.02 -8.43 19.62
CA LEU A 211 9.22 -8.59 20.47
C LEU A 211 9.03 -7.88 21.81
N LYS A 212 8.43 -6.69 21.79
CA LYS A 212 8.13 -5.93 23.01
C LYS A 212 7.13 -6.64 23.93
N MET A 213 6.14 -7.34 23.38
CA MET A 213 5.16 -8.11 24.16
C MET A 213 5.71 -9.45 24.63
N ALA A 214 6.53 -10.11 23.82
CA ALA A 214 7.18 -11.39 24.13
C ALA A 214 8.21 -11.25 25.26
N GLY A 215 8.83 -10.07 25.41
CA GLY A 215 9.81 -9.82 26.46
C GLY A 215 11.05 -10.71 26.27
N ASP A 216 11.33 -11.55 27.25
CA ASP A 216 12.48 -12.47 27.23
C ASP A 216 12.16 -13.83 26.58
N MET A 217 10.92 -14.06 26.13
CA MET A 217 10.56 -15.30 25.44
C MET A 217 11.30 -15.40 24.11
N GLU A 218 11.83 -16.58 23.81
CA GLU A 218 12.45 -16.84 22.51
C GLU A 218 11.39 -16.76 21.40
N VAL A 219 11.72 -15.99 20.35
CA VAL A 219 10.87 -15.83 19.16
C VAL A 219 11.54 -16.52 17.98
N ILE A 220 10.82 -17.43 17.36
CA ILE A 220 11.26 -18.20 16.19
C ILE A 220 10.34 -17.85 15.02
N ILE A 221 10.92 -17.53 13.86
CA ILE A 221 10.14 -17.30 12.65
C ILE A 221 9.82 -18.67 12.05
N SER A 222 8.59 -19.17 12.22
CA SER A 222 8.20 -20.48 11.67
C SER A 222 8.02 -20.42 10.17
N GLU A 223 7.57 -19.30 9.61
CA GLU A 223 7.41 -19.16 8.17
C GLU A 223 7.68 -17.73 7.70
N THR A 224 8.53 -17.63 6.70
CA THR A 224 8.67 -16.45 5.85
C THR A 224 9.28 -16.88 4.52
N GLY A 225 8.96 -16.18 3.44
CA GLY A 225 9.44 -16.53 2.11
C GLY A 225 8.98 -15.57 1.05
N TRP A 226 9.40 -15.83 -0.18
CA TRP A 226 9.03 -15.06 -1.35
C TRP A 226 8.79 -16.00 -2.54
N PRO A 227 7.64 -15.91 -3.23
CA PRO A 227 7.35 -16.74 -4.37
C PRO A 227 8.18 -16.33 -5.58
N THR A 228 8.64 -17.32 -6.33
CA THR A 228 9.52 -17.15 -7.49
C THR A 228 8.78 -17.15 -8.83
N GLY A 229 7.46 -17.38 -8.80
CA GLY A 229 6.59 -17.45 -9.96
C GLY A 229 5.13 -17.25 -9.57
N GLY A 230 4.24 -17.29 -10.57
CA GLY A 230 2.82 -17.00 -10.40
C GLY A 230 2.53 -15.51 -10.23
N SER A 231 1.29 -15.17 -9.89
CA SER A 231 0.84 -13.81 -9.64
C SER A 231 -0.25 -13.80 -8.57
N ALA A 232 -0.26 -12.76 -7.73
CA ALA A 232 -1.33 -12.58 -6.77
C ALA A 232 -1.81 -11.13 -6.79
N LYS A 233 -3.14 -10.93 -6.89
CA LYS A 233 -3.76 -9.60 -6.98
C LYS A 233 -3.33 -8.65 -5.85
N ASN A 234 -3.06 -9.20 -4.67
CA ASN A 234 -2.64 -8.45 -3.50
C ASN A 234 -1.20 -8.72 -3.06
N GLY A 235 -0.42 -9.46 -3.85
CA GLY A 235 0.97 -9.76 -3.55
C GLY A 235 1.94 -8.77 -4.18
N SER A 236 3.20 -8.90 -3.79
CA SER A 236 4.34 -8.26 -4.42
C SER A 236 4.70 -8.97 -5.73
N VAL A 237 5.72 -8.50 -6.45
CA VAL A 237 6.14 -9.15 -7.71
C VAL A 237 6.88 -10.45 -7.41
N ALA A 238 6.32 -11.58 -7.86
CA ALA A 238 6.93 -12.89 -7.79
C ALA A 238 7.91 -13.10 -8.95
N SER A 239 9.14 -13.52 -8.64
CA SER A 239 10.21 -13.83 -9.61
C SER A 239 11.37 -14.49 -8.88
N GLU A 240 12.15 -15.34 -9.53
CA GLU A 240 13.35 -15.94 -8.95
C GLU A 240 14.34 -14.90 -8.37
N GLU A 241 14.55 -13.78 -9.08
CA GLU A 241 15.45 -12.71 -8.66
C GLU A 241 15.01 -12.05 -7.35
N ASN A 242 13.73 -11.67 -7.26
CA ASN A 242 13.15 -11.13 -6.03
C ASN A 242 13.18 -12.15 -4.87
N GLY A 243 13.01 -13.44 -5.17
CA GLY A 243 13.15 -14.50 -4.18
C GLY A 243 14.56 -14.57 -3.60
N ALA A 244 15.58 -14.50 -4.45
CA ALA A 244 16.98 -14.48 -4.05
C ALA A 244 17.35 -13.21 -3.26
N ILE A 245 16.86 -12.04 -3.67
CA ILE A 245 17.03 -10.77 -2.94
C ILE A 245 16.46 -10.89 -1.52
N TYR A 246 15.19 -11.33 -1.40
CA TYR A 246 14.55 -11.44 -0.10
C TYR A 246 15.25 -12.46 0.81
N LEU A 247 15.62 -13.63 0.28
CA LEU A 247 16.35 -14.65 1.03
C LEU A 247 17.68 -14.10 1.57
N ASN A 248 18.46 -13.40 0.75
CA ASN A 248 19.73 -12.80 1.16
C ASN A 248 19.56 -11.76 2.28
N ASP A 249 18.64 -10.83 2.10
CA ASP A 249 18.46 -9.72 3.02
C ASP A 249 17.83 -10.18 4.33
N PHE A 250 16.88 -11.13 4.26
CA PHE A 250 16.32 -11.77 5.44
C PHE A 250 17.36 -12.61 6.19
N TYR A 251 18.20 -13.38 5.49
CA TYR A 251 19.29 -14.14 6.10
C TYR A 251 20.23 -13.23 6.89
N GLN A 252 20.71 -12.14 6.28
CA GLN A 252 21.59 -11.19 6.96
C GLN A 252 20.93 -10.55 8.18
N LEU A 253 19.64 -10.20 8.07
CA LEU A 253 18.86 -9.69 9.18
C LEU A 253 18.78 -10.73 10.31
N ALA A 254 18.39 -11.97 10.00
CA ALA A 254 18.25 -13.05 10.98
C ALA A 254 19.58 -13.32 11.69
N GLU A 255 20.70 -13.42 10.96
CA GLU A 255 22.03 -13.57 11.52
C GLU A 255 22.42 -12.40 12.43
N SER A 256 22.15 -11.16 12.01
CA SER A 256 22.46 -9.96 12.82
C SER A 256 21.67 -9.91 14.13
N LYS A 257 20.49 -10.53 14.16
CA LYS A 257 19.60 -10.56 15.32
C LYS A 257 19.72 -11.85 16.14
N GLY A 258 20.44 -12.85 15.63
CA GLY A 258 20.47 -14.20 16.20
C GLY A 258 19.10 -14.89 16.16
N TRP A 259 18.27 -14.59 15.16
CA TRP A 259 16.93 -15.19 15.04
C TRP A 259 16.99 -16.58 14.42
N LYS A 260 16.28 -17.51 15.04
CA LYS A 260 16.00 -18.84 14.48
C LYS A 260 14.82 -18.74 13.53
N TYR A 261 14.89 -19.42 12.38
CA TYR A 261 13.82 -19.34 11.38
C TYR A 261 13.70 -20.60 10.51
N TYR A 262 12.49 -20.90 10.06
CA TYR A 262 12.24 -21.88 9.00
C TYR A 262 11.76 -21.12 7.75
N TYR A 263 12.59 -21.10 6.71
CA TYR A 263 12.25 -20.42 5.46
C TYR A 263 11.23 -21.24 4.66
N PHE A 264 10.28 -20.55 4.04
CA PHE A 264 9.17 -21.11 3.29
C PHE A 264 9.47 -20.95 1.78
N ALA A 265 9.77 -22.02 1.05
CA ALA A 265 9.85 -23.42 1.48
C ALA A 265 10.99 -24.19 0.78
N GLY A 266 11.19 -25.46 1.16
CA GLY A 266 12.20 -26.31 0.56
C GLY A 266 11.97 -26.54 -0.94
N PHE A 267 10.79 -27.02 -1.31
CA PHE A 267 10.44 -27.39 -2.69
C PHE A 267 9.18 -26.65 -3.14
N ASP A 268 9.04 -26.46 -4.45
CA ASP A 268 7.77 -26.04 -5.05
C ASP A 268 6.69 -27.10 -4.85
N THR A 269 5.45 -26.65 -4.83
CA THR A 269 4.27 -27.49 -4.58
C THR A 269 3.24 -27.29 -5.70
N PRO A 270 3.46 -27.82 -6.92
CA PRO A 270 2.59 -27.59 -8.08
C PRO A 270 1.14 -28.01 -7.85
N TYR A 271 0.90 -29.01 -7.00
CA TYR A 271 -0.46 -29.49 -6.69
C TYR A 271 -1.37 -28.38 -6.12
N LYS A 272 -0.81 -27.29 -5.58
CA LYS A 272 -1.60 -26.17 -5.07
C LYS A 272 -2.31 -25.40 -6.17
N GLU A 273 -1.83 -25.45 -7.42
CA GLU A 273 -2.55 -24.91 -8.58
C GLU A 273 -3.86 -25.67 -8.78
N GLU A 274 -3.79 -27.01 -8.77
CA GLU A 274 -4.96 -27.87 -8.90
C GLU A 274 -5.90 -27.71 -7.71
N GLN A 275 -5.35 -27.70 -6.49
CA GLN A 275 -6.14 -27.55 -5.27
C GLN A 275 -6.92 -26.23 -5.23
N ALA A 276 -6.33 -25.15 -5.74
CA ALA A 276 -6.96 -23.83 -5.80
C ALA A 276 -7.79 -23.59 -7.07
N ASP A 277 -7.72 -24.49 -8.06
CA ASP A 277 -8.21 -24.27 -9.43
C ASP A 277 -7.68 -22.94 -10.01
N ASP A 278 -6.40 -22.65 -9.77
CA ASP A 278 -5.71 -21.42 -10.16
C ASP A 278 -4.27 -21.70 -10.60
N THR A 279 -4.07 -21.85 -11.90
CA THR A 279 -2.74 -22.02 -12.55
C THR A 279 -1.82 -20.82 -12.40
N THR A 280 -2.31 -19.70 -11.88
CA THR A 280 -1.52 -18.48 -11.67
C THR A 280 -1.15 -18.27 -10.22
N THR A 281 -1.54 -19.16 -9.31
CA THR A 281 -1.29 -19.00 -7.88
C THR A 281 0.20 -18.95 -7.56
N VAL A 282 0.59 -18.01 -6.70
CA VAL A 282 1.96 -17.90 -6.20
C VAL A 282 2.32 -19.02 -5.22
N GLU A 283 1.31 -19.66 -4.62
CA GLU A 283 1.46 -20.67 -3.57
C GLU A 283 2.27 -21.89 -4.00
N SER A 284 2.30 -22.17 -5.30
CA SER A 284 3.03 -23.28 -5.91
C SER A 284 4.53 -23.01 -6.07
N HIS A 285 4.97 -21.76 -5.92
CA HIS A 285 6.30 -21.30 -6.37
C HIS A 285 7.21 -20.77 -5.25
N PHE A 286 6.98 -21.14 -3.99
CA PHE A 286 7.78 -20.70 -2.84
C PHE A 286 9.07 -21.50 -2.62
N GLY A 287 9.29 -22.59 -3.34
CA GLY A 287 10.44 -23.47 -3.17
C GLY A 287 11.77 -22.81 -3.52
N ILE A 288 12.81 -23.13 -2.75
CA ILE A 288 14.21 -22.91 -3.15
C ILE A 288 14.59 -23.88 -4.28
N PHE A 289 14.10 -25.11 -4.19
CA PHE A 289 14.16 -26.10 -5.24
C PHE A 289 12.84 -26.15 -6.01
N ASP A 290 12.89 -26.58 -7.27
CA ASP A 290 11.69 -26.99 -8.00
C ASP A 290 11.08 -28.29 -7.42
N ASP A 291 9.98 -28.76 -8.00
CA ASP A 291 9.27 -29.98 -7.59
C ASP A 291 10.10 -31.27 -7.75
N LYS A 292 11.22 -31.20 -8.48
CA LYS A 292 12.13 -32.32 -8.78
C LYS A 292 13.42 -32.28 -7.98
N GLY A 293 13.58 -31.27 -7.12
CA GLY A 293 14.78 -31.08 -6.31
C GLY A 293 15.96 -30.43 -7.03
N THR A 294 15.72 -29.76 -8.15
CA THR A 294 16.72 -28.91 -8.81
C THR A 294 16.69 -27.53 -8.18
N MET A 295 17.85 -27.00 -7.77
CA MET A 295 17.93 -25.65 -7.19
C MET A 295 17.61 -24.62 -8.28
N LYS A 296 16.78 -23.63 -7.97
CA LYS A 296 16.47 -22.58 -8.94
C LYS A 296 17.67 -21.68 -9.20
N THR A 297 17.77 -21.17 -10.42
CA THR A 297 18.98 -20.52 -10.96
C THR A 297 19.39 -19.32 -10.13
N ALA A 298 18.44 -18.48 -9.72
CA ALA A 298 18.75 -17.30 -8.91
C ALA A 298 19.33 -17.69 -7.53
N TYR A 299 18.85 -18.78 -6.90
CA TYR A 299 19.39 -19.27 -5.63
C TYR A 299 20.75 -19.94 -5.80
N GLU A 300 20.97 -20.70 -6.88
CA GLU A 300 22.26 -21.34 -7.17
C GLU A 300 23.37 -20.28 -7.38
N SER A 301 23.02 -19.17 -8.04
CA SER A 301 23.94 -18.06 -8.27
C SER A 301 24.13 -17.14 -7.05
N LEU A 302 23.32 -17.32 -6.00
CA LEU A 302 23.33 -16.45 -4.83
C LEU A 302 24.65 -16.57 -4.05
N LYS A 303 25.17 -15.43 -3.62
CA LYS A 303 26.28 -15.32 -2.67
C LYS A 303 25.83 -14.44 -1.52
N PHE A 304 25.74 -15.03 -0.33
CA PHE A 304 25.35 -14.28 0.85
C PHE A 304 26.41 -13.22 1.18
N THR A 305 26.03 -11.96 1.18
CA THR A 305 26.95 -10.87 1.56
C THR A 305 27.21 -10.95 3.08
N LYS A 306 28.48 -11.06 3.48
CA LYS A 306 28.86 -11.08 4.90
C LYS A 306 28.76 -9.67 5.48
N ASN A 307 28.18 -9.56 6.68
CA ASN A 307 28.13 -8.32 7.46
C ASN A 307 29.55 -7.76 7.66
N GLY A 308 29.86 -6.71 6.88
CA GLY A 308 31.18 -6.08 6.80
C GLY A 308 31.33 -5.13 5.61
N ASP A 309 30.49 -5.26 4.57
CA ASP A 309 30.62 -4.49 3.33
C ASP A 309 29.41 -3.57 3.02
N LEU A 310 28.77 -3.05 4.08
CA LEU A 310 27.89 -1.88 3.96
C LEU A 310 28.76 -0.62 3.91
N GLY A 311 29.48 -0.50 2.80
CA GLY A 311 30.32 0.63 2.42
C GLY A 311 30.30 0.82 0.91
N THR A 312 29.33 1.60 0.43
CA THR A 312 29.36 2.25 -0.90
C THR A 312 29.62 1.36 -2.12
N SER A 313 28.56 0.82 -2.73
CA SER A 313 28.56 0.56 -4.17
C SER A 313 27.82 1.70 -4.87
N GLY A 314 28.53 2.83 -4.99
CA GLY A 314 28.24 3.85 -5.99
C GLY A 314 28.98 3.47 -7.26
N SER A 315 28.25 3.38 -8.37
CA SER A 315 28.81 3.07 -9.69
C SER A 315 29.98 4.00 -10.02
N SER A 316 31.10 3.38 -10.36
CA SER A 316 32.31 4.03 -10.88
C SER A 316 32.05 4.53 -12.30
N ASP A 317 31.96 5.85 -12.48
CA ASP A 317 32.19 6.47 -13.78
C ASP A 317 33.51 7.24 -13.77
N THR A 318 34.30 6.94 -14.78
CA THR A 318 35.67 7.40 -14.97
C THR A 318 35.66 8.84 -15.48
N THR A 319 36.19 9.80 -14.73
CA THR A 319 36.74 11.04 -15.32
C THR A 319 37.94 11.55 -14.53
N THR A 320 38.99 11.82 -15.29
CA THR A 320 40.34 12.23 -14.89
C THR A 320 40.43 13.66 -14.35
N SER A 321 41.10 13.79 -13.21
CA SER A 321 42.04 14.84 -12.75
C SER A 321 41.71 16.34 -12.95
N SER A 322 41.72 17.13 -11.86
CA SER A 322 42.88 17.93 -11.43
C SER A 322 42.56 18.98 -10.33
N GLY A 323 43.49 19.16 -9.39
CA GLY A 323 43.65 20.33 -8.48
C GLY A 323 42.88 20.27 -7.14
N SER A 324 43.49 19.87 -6.02
CA SER A 324 44.25 20.74 -5.07
C SER A 324 43.44 21.98 -4.62
N SER A 325 43.21 22.30 -3.35
CA SER A 325 43.94 22.01 -2.11
C SER A 325 43.18 22.56 -0.87
N SER A 326 43.56 22.04 0.30
CA SER A 326 43.70 22.73 1.61
C SER A 326 42.42 23.28 2.29
N THR A 327 41.83 22.57 3.26
CA THR A 327 42.17 22.42 4.71
C THR A 327 41.48 23.43 5.64
N THR A 328 40.68 22.85 6.56
CA THR A 328 40.56 23.14 8.02
C THR A 328 40.08 24.55 8.41
N VAL A 329 39.28 24.78 9.46
CA VAL A 329 39.33 24.39 10.89
C VAL A 329 37.90 24.70 11.41
N GLY A 330 37.20 23.86 12.16
CA GLY A 330 37.46 23.48 13.55
C GLY A 330 36.64 24.36 14.51
N ALA A 331 35.83 23.69 15.31
CA ALA A 331 34.86 24.23 16.25
C ALA A 331 35.47 24.95 17.45
N GLY A 332 34.71 25.87 18.06
CA GLY A 332 35.01 26.49 19.35
C GLY A 332 33.76 27.12 19.97
N THR A 333 33.11 26.36 20.85
CA THR A 333 32.06 26.77 21.80
C THR A 333 32.66 27.49 23.00
N VAL A 334 32.06 28.62 23.48
CA VAL A 334 31.69 28.87 24.91
C VAL A 334 30.67 30.03 25.01
N HIS A 335 29.63 29.83 25.83
CA HIS A 335 28.57 30.74 26.36
C HIS A 335 29.10 31.75 27.42
N PRO A 336 28.26 32.48 28.19
CA PRO A 336 27.00 33.22 27.92
C PRO A 336 27.05 34.68 28.47
N GLY A 337 26.06 35.53 28.18
CA GLY A 337 25.93 36.82 28.88
C GLY A 337 24.84 37.75 28.37
N SER A 338 23.79 37.87 29.17
CA SER A 338 22.60 38.74 29.06
C SER A 338 22.86 40.24 28.84
N GLY A 339 21.94 40.92 28.17
CA GLY A 339 21.87 42.39 28.21
C GLY A 339 20.86 43.02 27.25
N THR A 340 19.76 43.48 27.81
CA THR A 340 18.55 44.07 27.22
C THR A 340 18.75 45.46 26.60
N SER A 341 17.78 45.85 25.76
CA SER A 341 17.22 47.21 25.57
C SER A 341 17.54 48.02 24.28
N SER A 342 16.50 48.11 23.44
CA SER A 342 15.86 49.30 22.83
C SER A 342 16.69 50.49 22.32
N GLY A 343 16.42 50.90 21.07
CA GLY A 343 16.62 52.29 20.61
C GLY A 343 16.69 52.48 19.08
N THR A 344 15.55 52.69 18.42
CA THR A 344 15.42 53.34 17.10
C THR A 344 15.55 54.88 17.26
N PRO A 345 15.44 55.73 16.20
CA PRO A 345 16.02 55.76 14.85
C PRO A 345 16.83 57.05 14.61
N GLY A 346 17.58 57.15 13.50
CA GLY A 346 18.29 58.37 13.11
C GLY A 346 18.43 58.55 11.60
N THR A 347 17.46 59.25 11.03
CA THR A 347 17.40 59.77 9.65
C THR A 347 18.58 60.68 9.34
N SER A 348 19.16 60.60 8.14
CA SER A 348 19.66 61.79 7.45
C SER A 348 19.59 61.63 5.93
N THR A 349 18.91 62.61 5.36
CA THR A 349 18.67 62.96 3.97
C THR A 349 19.95 63.45 3.29
N THR A 350 20.04 63.25 1.97
CA THR A 350 20.48 64.34 1.08
C THR A 350 19.97 64.12 -0.34
N SER A 351 19.43 65.22 -0.85
CA SER A 351 18.72 65.45 -2.10
C SER A 351 19.65 65.78 -3.27
N GLY A 352 19.17 65.52 -4.49
CA GLY A 352 19.71 66.06 -5.74
C GLY A 352 18.67 66.05 -6.86
N THR A 353 17.85 67.12 -6.89
CA THR A 353 17.34 67.91 -8.04
C THR A 353 17.77 67.48 -9.46
N SER A 354 17.02 67.62 -10.56
CA SER A 354 15.68 68.13 -10.91
C SER A 354 15.59 68.17 -12.46
N ASN A 355 14.40 68.51 -12.99
CA ASN A 355 14.16 69.24 -14.27
C ASN A 355 14.14 68.39 -15.58
N THR A 356 13.22 68.53 -16.55
CA THR A 356 11.99 69.33 -16.77
C THR A 356 11.32 68.76 -18.03
N GLN A 357 9.98 68.72 -18.14
CA GLN A 357 9.18 69.43 -19.17
C GLN A 357 7.75 68.89 -19.29
N SER A 358 6.87 69.88 -19.31
CA SER A 358 5.42 69.95 -19.37
C SER A 358 4.84 69.79 -20.77
N SER A 359 3.60 69.31 -20.89
CA SER A 359 2.49 70.11 -21.45
C SER A 359 1.12 69.42 -21.32
N SER A 360 0.15 70.20 -20.83
CA SER A 360 -1.32 70.06 -20.79
C SER A 360 -1.95 69.89 -22.20
N SER A 361 -3.22 69.54 -22.46
CA SER A 361 -4.50 69.85 -21.79
C SER A 361 -5.70 69.05 -22.38
N THR A 362 -6.84 69.11 -21.66
CA THR A 362 -8.27 69.13 -22.08
C THR A 362 -9.07 67.85 -22.38
N ASP A 363 -9.97 67.53 -21.43
CA ASP A 363 -11.42 67.23 -21.50
C ASP A 363 -12.03 66.45 -22.68
N THR A 364 -12.78 65.37 -22.38
CA THR A 364 -14.27 65.27 -22.42
C THR A 364 -14.72 63.81 -22.41
N ALA A 365 -15.82 63.53 -21.71
CA ALA A 365 -16.47 62.22 -21.55
C ALA A 365 -17.09 61.65 -22.85
N GLY A 366 -17.13 60.31 -22.98
CA GLY A 366 -18.02 59.63 -23.94
C GLY A 366 -17.62 58.19 -24.33
N SER A 367 -18.41 57.22 -23.85
CA SER A 367 -18.78 55.93 -24.47
C SER A 367 -17.72 54.93 -24.99
N SER A 368 -17.72 53.76 -24.34
CA SER A 368 -17.63 52.39 -24.92
C SER A 368 -16.82 52.13 -26.20
N SER A 369 -15.71 51.41 -26.05
CA SER A 369 -15.31 50.33 -26.98
C SER A 369 -14.25 49.42 -26.37
N ILE A 370 -14.44 48.13 -26.59
CA ILE A 370 -13.46 47.04 -26.39
C ILE A 370 -12.17 47.34 -27.17
N SER A 371 -11.02 47.23 -26.52
CA SER A 371 -9.73 47.04 -27.18
C SER A 371 -8.85 46.10 -26.36
N THR A 372 -8.65 44.91 -26.92
CA THR A 372 -7.51 44.01 -26.73
C THR A 372 -6.18 44.75 -26.82
N GLU A 373 -5.31 44.60 -25.80
CA GLU A 373 -3.88 44.27 -25.94
C GLU A 373 -3.13 44.49 -24.61
N ASN A 374 -2.60 43.39 -24.05
CA ASN A 374 -1.19 43.26 -23.65
C ASN A 374 -0.95 41.88 -23.04
N GLY A 375 -0.79 40.89 -23.92
CA GLY A 375 -0.19 39.59 -23.60
C GLY A 375 1.19 39.53 -24.23
N SER A 376 2.24 39.78 -23.45
CA SER A 376 3.64 39.59 -23.90
C SER A 376 4.54 38.93 -22.85
N SER A 377 3.98 38.45 -21.73
CA SER A 377 4.75 37.75 -20.69
C SER A 377 4.28 36.31 -20.39
N GLN A 378 3.27 35.79 -21.08
CA GLN A 378 2.78 34.39 -20.91
C GLN A 378 3.18 33.42 -22.04
N LEU A 379 3.73 33.90 -23.16
CA LEU A 379 4.07 33.07 -24.32
C LEU A 379 5.44 32.34 -24.22
N MET A 380 6.31 32.75 -23.30
CA MET A 380 7.60 32.07 -23.08
C MET A 380 7.46 30.77 -22.28
N ALA A 381 6.43 30.63 -21.43
CA ALA A 381 6.22 29.43 -20.62
C ALA A 381 5.59 28.26 -21.43
N ALA A 382 4.76 28.57 -22.43
CA ALA A 382 4.12 27.55 -23.28
C ALA A 382 5.09 26.94 -24.32
N SER A 383 6.12 27.69 -24.72
CA SER A 383 7.09 27.25 -25.73
C SER A 383 8.12 26.26 -25.17
N PHE A 384 8.40 26.29 -23.86
CA PHE A 384 9.34 25.36 -23.23
C PHE A 384 8.71 23.99 -22.91
N ALA A 385 7.40 23.94 -22.63
CA ALA A 385 6.69 22.69 -22.37
C ALA A 385 6.48 21.83 -23.63
N ALA A 386 6.28 22.46 -24.79
CA ALA A 386 6.09 21.76 -26.07
C ALA A 386 7.39 21.13 -26.60
N VAL A 387 8.55 21.78 -26.39
CA VAL A 387 9.85 21.25 -26.85
C VAL A 387 10.33 20.09 -25.98
N VAL A 388 10.02 20.08 -24.68
CA VAL A 388 10.38 18.96 -23.78
C VAL A 388 9.50 17.72 -24.03
N GLY A 389 8.23 17.89 -24.38
CA GLY A 389 7.31 16.78 -24.66
C GLY A 389 7.64 15.99 -25.94
N VAL A 390 8.02 16.67 -27.01
CA VAL A 390 8.33 16.03 -28.31
C VAL A 390 9.74 15.43 -28.33
N VAL A 391 10.70 16.03 -27.63
CA VAL A 391 12.06 15.47 -27.52
C VAL A 391 12.07 14.24 -26.58
N SER A 392 11.23 14.22 -25.54
CA SER A 392 11.15 13.07 -24.62
C SER A 392 10.59 11.80 -25.28
N THR A 393 9.59 11.91 -26.16
CA THR A 393 9.01 10.75 -26.86
C THR A 393 9.93 10.18 -27.94
N MET A 394 10.70 11.03 -28.63
CA MET A 394 11.70 10.56 -29.61
C MET A 394 12.95 9.97 -28.96
N PHE A 395 13.42 10.53 -27.84
CA PHE A 395 14.56 9.97 -27.09
C PHE A 395 14.19 8.63 -26.40
N TRP A 396 12.93 8.46 -25.99
CA TRP A 396 12.41 7.21 -25.45
C TRP A 396 12.30 6.09 -26.48
N SER A 397 11.91 6.41 -27.72
CA SER A 397 11.81 5.41 -28.79
C SER A 397 13.19 4.83 -29.17
N LEU A 398 14.25 5.64 -29.11
CA LEU A 398 15.63 5.19 -29.34
C LEU A 398 16.20 4.39 -28.16
N MET A 399 15.85 4.71 -26.91
CA MET A 399 16.33 3.99 -25.72
C MET A 399 15.59 2.67 -25.46
N ALA A 400 14.31 2.58 -25.85
CA ALA A 400 13.51 1.36 -25.72
C ALA A 400 14.04 0.21 -26.61
N GLN A 401 14.65 0.53 -27.76
CA GLN A 401 15.30 -0.46 -28.63
C GLN A 401 16.62 -1.02 -28.08
N ALA A 402 17.23 -0.38 -27.08
CA ALA A 402 18.48 -0.83 -26.47
C ALA A 402 18.30 -1.79 -25.28
N ASN A 403 17.11 -1.83 -24.66
CA ASN A 403 16.87 -2.56 -23.40
C ASN A 403 15.80 -3.66 -23.46
N GLY A 404 15.30 -4.04 -24.65
CA GLY A 404 14.44 -5.22 -24.79
C GLY A 404 13.09 -5.18 -24.05
N VAL A 405 12.64 -4.00 -23.60
CA VAL A 405 11.32 -3.82 -22.98
C VAL A 405 10.29 -3.58 -24.09
N THR A 406 9.53 -4.62 -24.44
CA THR A 406 8.34 -4.46 -25.27
C THR A 406 7.22 -3.85 -24.43
N ILE A 407 7.07 -2.53 -24.48
CA ILE A 407 5.84 -1.87 -24.04
C ILE A 407 4.78 -2.21 -25.10
N SER A 408 3.78 -3.02 -24.73
CA SER A 408 2.66 -3.29 -25.63
C SER A 408 1.99 -1.97 -26.01
N GLU A 409 2.05 -1.66 -27.31
CA GLU A 409 1.53 -0.46 -27.95
C GLU A 409 -0.01 -0.50 -28.08
N SER A 410 -0.72 -0.89 -27.02
CA SER A 410 -2.16 -0.68 -26.93
C SER A 410 -2.39 0.74 -26.42
N ALA A 411 -2.74 1.65 -27.34
CA ALA A 411 -3.05 3.05 -27.05
C ALA A 411 -4.13 3.14 -25.95
N ASN A 412 -3.70 3.42 -24.71
CA ASN A 412 -4.60 3.48 -23.57
C ASN A 412 -5.30 4.85 -23.55
N GLU A 413 -6.62 4.86 -23.69
CA GLU A 413 -7.42 6.07 -23.66
C GLU A 413 -7.61 6.55 -22.20
N GLY A 414 -7.30 7.82 -21.94
CA GLY A 414 -7.44 8.42 -20.61
C GLY A 414 -8.77 9.14 -20.45
N LEU A 415 -9.50 8.91 -19.36
CA LEU A 415 -10.69 9.68 -18.99
C LEU A 415 -10.43 10.51 -17.73
N LEU A 416 -10.52 11.82 -17.84
CA LEU A 416 -10.47 12.72 -16.68
C LEU A 416 -11.87 13.25 -16.39
N VAL A 417 -12.36 13.05 -15.17
CA VAL A 417 -13.57 13.70 -14.67
C VAL A 417 -13.16 14.79 -13.69
N LEU A 418 -13.42 16.03 -14.05
CA LEU A 418 -13.10 17.20 -13.27
C LEU A 418 -14.35 17.73 -12.55
N VAL A 419 -14.31 17.76 -11.23
CA VAL A 419 -15.35 18.34 -10.38
C VAL A 419 -14.86 19.69 -9.86
N ILE A 420 -15.56 20.76 -10.23
CA ILE A 420 -15.24 22.14 -9.82
C ILE A 420 -16.32 22.61 -8.85
N ASP A 421 -15.91 23.02 -7.66
CA ASP A 421 -16.80 23.66 -6.70
C ASP A 421 -17.10 25.11 -7.10
N THR A 422 -18.36 25.36 -7.46
CA THR A 422 -18.84 26.68 -7.94
C THR A 422 -19.86 27.29 -6.98
N ASN A 423 -19.87 26.88 -5.72
CA ASN A 423 -20.81 27.42 -4.73
C ASN A 423 -20.57 28.93 -4.50
N PRO A 424 -21.49 29.82 -4.92
CA PRO A 424 -21.26 31.26 -4.90
C PRO A 424 -21.06 31.80 -3.48
N VAL A 425 -21.60 31.14 -2.45
CA VAL A 425 -21.49 31.57 -1.06
C VAL A 425 -20.04 31.52 -0.56
N HIS A 426 -19.25 30.57 -1.03
CA HIS A 426 -17.85 30.41 -0.63
C HIS A 426 -16.87 31.18 -1.53
N TRP A 427 -17.32 31.56 -2.73
CA TRP A 427 -16.54 32.39 -3.65
C TRP A 427 -16.78 33.88 -3.48
N PHE A 428 -17.98 34.29 -3.02
CA PHE A 428 -18.36 35.68 -2.83
C PHE A 428 -18.82 35.89 -1.38
N THR A 429 -17.91 36.30 -0.51
CA THR A 429 -18.27 36.65 0.88
C THR A 429 -19.17 37.89 0.91
N GLN A 430 -19.98 38.06 1.97
CA GLN A 430 -20.88 39.22 2.13
C GLN A 430 -20.07 40.52 2.11
N GLY A 431 -20.03 41.19 0.94
CA GLY A 431 -19.20 42.36 0.69
C GLY A 431 -18.64 42.44 -0.73
N GLY A 432 -18.65 41.36 -1.52
CA GLY A 432 -18.40 41.37 -2.97
C GLY A 432 -17.17 42.18 -3.39
N SER A 433 -16.00 41.88 -2.81
CA SER A 433 -14.78 42.58 -3.17
C SER A 433 -14.34 42.23 -4.59
N ALA A 434 -13.64 43.14 -5.27
CA ALA A 434 -13.08 42.88 -6.61
C ALA A 434 -12.08 41.70 -6.62
N ALA A 435 -11.44 41.43 -5.47
CA ALA A 435 -10.51 40.32 -5.29
C ALA A 435 -11.21 38.95 -5.33
N ASP A 436 -12.43 38.85 -4.80
CA ASP A 436 -13.21 37.61 -4.77
C ASP A 436 -13.65 37.16 -6.18
N ARG A 437 -14.05 38.12 -7.02
CA ARG A 437 -14.37 37.88 -8.44
C ARG A 437 -13.14 37.45 -9.23
N ALA A 438 -11.98 38.04 -8.94
CA ALA A 438 -10.72 37.65 -9.56
C ALA A 438 -10.34 36.20 -9.21
N GLY A 439 -10.63 35.73 -7.99
CA GLY A 439 -10.33 34.36 -7.54
C GLY A 439 -11.06 33.27 -8.33
N LEU A 440 -12.38 33.38 -8.51
CA LEU A 440 -13.14 32.40 -9.30
C LEU A 440 -12.75 32.45 -10.79
N GLN A 441 -12.55 33.65 -11.34
CA GLN A 441 -12.11 33.81 -12.72
C GLN A 441 -10.73 33.21 -12.97
N GLN A 442 -9.81 33.38 -12.01
CA GLN A 442 -8.48 32.77 -12.06
C GLN A 442 -8.54 31.26 -11.96
N LEU A 443 -9.41 30.70 -11.10
CA LEU A 443 -9.64 29.26 -11.03
C LEU A 443 -10.12 28.73 -12.38
N ILE A 444 -11.18 29.32 -12.95
CA ILE A 444 -11.74 28.87 -14.24
C ILE A 444 -10.65 28.95 -15.32
N SER A 445 -9.95 30.08 -15.43
CA SER A 445 -8.90 30.27 -16.44
C SER A 445 -7.77 29.23 -16.30
N SER A 446 -7.27 29.02 -15.09
CA SER A 446 -6.22 28.01 -14.83
C SER A 446 -6.70 26.60 -15.13
N THR A 447 -7.96 26.32 -14.82
CA THR A 447 -8.59 25.02 -15.06
C THR A 447 -8.78 24.74 -16.54
N LEU A 448 -9.19 25.72 -17.34
CA LEU A 448 -9.30 25.56 -18.79
C LEU A 448 -7.93 25.33 -19.45
N VAL A 449 -6.88 26.03 -19.00
CA VAL A 449 -5.51 25.78 -19.46
C VAL A 449 -5.04 24.37 -19.09
N PHE A 450 -5.37 23.90 -17.88
CA PHE A 450 -5.09 22.52 -17.45
C PHE A 450 -5.84 21.49 -18.31
N VAL A 451 -7.14 21.71 -18.60
CA VAL A 451 -7.93 20.83 -19.48
C VAL A 451 -7.30 20.77 -20.88
N ASN A 452 -6.95 21.92 -21.46
CA ASN A 452 -6.27 21.96 -22.76
C ASN A 452 -4.95 21.16 -22.72
N SER A 453 -4.17 21.32 -21.64
CA SER A 453 -2.90 20.60 -21.45
C SER A 453 -3.11 19.08 -21.36
N TYR A 454 -4.16 18.63 -20.65
CA TYR A 454 -4.51 17.22 -20.55
C TYR A 454 -4.94 16.62 -21.90
N LEU A 455 -5.75 17.34 -22.68
CA LEU A 455 -6.16 16.90 -24.01
C LEU A 455 -4.99 16.82 -24.99
N LEU A 456 -3.96 17.66 -24.81
CA LEU A 456 -2.74 17.62 -25.63
C LEU A 456 -1.82 16.43 -25.34
N LEU A 457 -1.94 15.76 -24.19
CA LEU A 457 -1.09 14.61 -23.85
C LEU A 457 -1.32 13.41 -24.76
N HIS A 458 -2.58 13.17 -25.15
CA HIS A 458 -2.92 12.06 -26.03
C HIS A 458 -4.23 12.35 -26.77
N ARG A 459 -4.27 12.02 -28.06
CA ARG A 459 -5.41 12.30 -28.97
C ARG A 459 -6.73 11.65 -28.54
N SER A 460 -6.68 10.50 -27.87
CA SER A 460 -7.85 9.79 -27.36
C SER A 460 -8.26 10.19 -25.94
N ASN A 461 -7.64 11.22 -25.35
CA ASN A 461 -8.03 11.66 -24.02
C ASN A 461 -9.44 12.26 -24.04
N ARG A 462 -10.27 11.79 -23.11
CA ARG A 462 -11.65 12.26 -22.91
C ARG A 462 -11.73 13.06 -21.62
N ILE A 463 -12.57 14.09 -21.62
CA ILE A 463 -12.78 14.99 -20.48
C ILE A 463 -14.28 15.07 -20.14
N VAL A 464 -14.58 15.10 -18.85
CA VAL A 464 -15.90 15.42 -18.32
C VAL A 464 -15.71 16.49 -17.26
N ILE A 465 -16.53 17.54 -17.28
CA ILE A 465 -16.44 18.65 -16.35
C ILE A 465 -17.79 18.83 -15.66
N ILE A 466 -17.79 18.80 -14.33
CA ILE A 466 -18.99 18.88 -13.48
C ILE A 466 -18.83 20.04 -12.51
N ALA A 467 -19.83 20.91 -12.45
CA ALA A 467 -19.95 21.94 -11.43
C ALA A 467 -20.70 21.40 -10.21
N ALA A 468 -20.07 21.48 -9.04
CA ALA A 468 -20.73 21.35 -7.75
C ALA A 468 -21.21 22.75 -7.31
N HIS A 469 -22.44 23.10 -7.70
CA HIS A 469 -23.05 24.39 -7.39
C HIS A 469 -23.89 24.32 -6.10
N ALA A 470 -24.38 25.46 -5.62
CA ALA A 470 -25.24 25.53 -4.43
C ALA A 470 -26.52 24.70 -4.62
N GLY A 471 -26.61 23.57 -3.90
CA GLY A 471 -27.74 22.65 -3.91
C GLY A 471 -27.91 21.81 -5.19
N LYS A 472 -27.05 21.98 -6.21
CA LYS A 472 -27.20 21.32 -7.52
C LYS A 472 -25.85 20.90 -8.11
N SER A 473 -25.77 19.67 -8.59
CA SER A 473 -24.67 19.22 -9.46
C SER A 473 -25.07 19.41 -10.92
N ALA A 474 -24.26 20.13 -11.70
CA ALA A 474 -24.52 20.41 -13.11
C ALA A 474 -23.36 19.93 -13.99
N MET A 475 -23.68 19.30 -15.12
CA MET A 475 -22.63 18.88 -16.07
C MET A 475 -22.31 20.08 -16.97
N LEU A 476 -21.06 20.51 -16.97
CA LEU A 476 -20.57 21.60 -17.82
C LEU A 476 -20.13 21.06 -19.18
N TYR A 477 -19.53 19.86 -19.19
CA TYR A 477 -19.11 19.15 -20.38
C TYR A 477 -19.09 17.62 -20.15
N PRO A 478 -19.46 16.77 -21.13
CA PRO A 478 -20.14 17.13 -22.38
C PRO A 478 -21.51 17.74 -22.11
N ASP A 479 -22.05 18.46 -23.09
CA ASP A 479 -23.39 19.02 -22.96
C ASP A 479 -24.42 17.88 -23.06
N PRO A 480 -25.29 17.64 -22.07
CA PRO A 480 -26.28 16.56 -22.14
C PRO A 480 -27.35 16.75 -23.22
N GLU A 481 -27.54 17.99 -23.71
CA GLU A 481 -28.51 18.34 -24.75
C GLU A 481 -27.89 18.28 -26.17
N GLN A 482 -26.56 18.27 -26.28
CA GLN A 482 -25.85 18.10 -27.54
C GLN A 482 -25.21 16.71 -27.59
N ASN A 483 -25.40 15.96 -28.67
CA ASN A 483 -24.93 14.57 -28.80
C ASN A 483 -23.39 14.43 -28.96
N ASP A 484 -22.63 15.44 -28.54
CA ASP A 484 -21.19 15.53 -28.76
C ASP A 484 -20.44 14.92 -27.57
N THR A 485 -19.97 13.68 -27.73
CA THR A 485 -19.34 12.87 -26.69
C THR A 485 -17.82 12.82 -26.79
N THR A 486 -17.24 13.36 -27.88
CA THR A 486 -15.80 13.36 -28.14
C THR A 486 -15.23 14.71 -27.73
N GLY A 487 -14.35 14.72 -26.73
CA GLY A 487 -13.63 15.92 -26.29
C GLY A 487 -12.17 15.80 -26.69
N SER A 488 -11.88 15.86 -27.99
CA SER A 488 -10.51 15.76 -28.50
C SER A 488 -9.77 17.11 -28.36
N ALA A 489 -8.43 17.08 -28.50
CA ALA A 489 -7.59 18.29 -28.48
C ALA A 489 -7.99 19.32 -29.55
N GLU A 490 -8.51 18.89 -30.70
CA GLU A 490 -9.00 19.75 -31.78
C GLU A 490 -10.27 20.51 -31.40
N GLN A 491 -11.02 20.00 -30.40
CA GLN A 491 -12.25 20.60 -29.90
C GLN A 491 -12.05 21.41 -28.62
N ALA A 492 -10.81 21.62 -28.15
CA ALA A 492 -10.51 22.34 -26.91
C ALA A 492 -11.15 23.74 -26.86
N ALA A 493 -11.17 24.47 -27.99
CA ALA A 493 -11.85 25.77 -28.09
C ALA A 493 -13.38 25.65 -27.88
N LYS A 494 -13.99 24.58 -28.40
CA LYS A 494 -15.42 24.29 -28.23
C LYS A 494 -15.74 23.91 -26.78
N VAL A 495 -14.89 23.10 -26.15
CA VAL A 495 -15.00 22.75 -24.72
C VAL A 495 -14.97 24.03 -23.87
N ASN A 496 -14.01 24.92 -24.12
CA ASN A 496 -13.86 26.17 -23.36
C ASN A 496 -15.09 27.08 -23.53
N ALA A 497 -15.60 27.24 -24.75
CA ALA A 497 -16.80 28.02 -25.02
C ALA A 497 -18.05 27.42 -24.33
N GLY A 498 -18.23 26.10 -24.43
CA GLY A 498 -19.37 25.40 -23.82
C GLY A 498 -19.37 25.47 -22.29
N VAL A 499 -18.19 25.27 -21.68
CA VAL A 499 -18.02 25.39 -20.23
C VAL A 499 -18.35 26.80 -19.75
N MET A 500 -17.83 27.83 -20.42
CA MET A 500 -18.10 29.24 -20.06
C MET A 500 -19.58 29.59 -20.21
N GLN A 501 -20.23 29.14 -21.29
CA GLN A 501 -21.66 29.35 -21.51
C GLN A 501 -22.50 28.68 -20.40
N ARG A 502 -22.21 27.43 -20.04
CA ARG A 502 -22.92 26.70 -18.99
C ARG A 502 -22.67 27.29 -17.60
N LEU A 503 -21.46 27.76 -17.32
CA LEU A 503 -21.16 28.49 -16.09
C LEU A 503 -21.94 29.80 -15.99
N GLN A 504 -22.07 30.54 -17.09
CA GLN A 504 -22.89 31.75 -17.13
C GLN A 504 -24.37 31.44 -16.85
N GLN A 505 -24.93 30.41 -17.51
CA GLN A 505 -26.31 29.95 -17.23
C GLN A 505 -26.52 29.55 -15.77
N LEU A 506 -25.53 28.91 -15.13
CA LEU A 506 -25.59 28.56 -13.71
C LEU A 506 -25.52 29.79 -12.81
N SER A 507 -24.74 30.81 -13.21
CA SER A 507 -24.66 32.08 -12.48
C SER A 507 -25.97 32.89 -12.57
N ASP A 508 -26.67 32.82 -13.70
CA ASP A 508 -27.93 33.55 -13.92
C ASP A 508 -29.15 32.84 -13.30
N ALA A 509 -29.01 31.55 -12.96
CA ALA A 509 -30.08 30.76 -12.35
C ALA A 509 -30.33 31.20 -10.89
N PRO A 510 -31.60 31.40 -10.47
CA PRO A 510 -31.89 31.76 -9.09
C PRO A 510 -31.52 30.62 -8.15
N LEU A 511 -30.78 30.96 -7.08
CA LEU A 511 -30.49 30.02 -6.00
C LEU A 511 -31.77 29.63 -5.27
N ASP A 512 -31.88 28.35 -4.89
CA ASP A 512 -33.00 27.89 -4.06
C ASP A 512 -32.94 28.60 -2.69
N PRO A 513 -33.93 29.47 -2.37
CA PRO A 513 -33.94 30.21 -1.11
C PRO A 513 -34.05 29.30 0.12
N ALA A 514 -34.50 28.04 -0.04
CA ALA A 514 -34.58 27.09 1.06
C ALA A 514 -33.24 26.41 1.38
N LYS A 515 -32.24 26.41 0.47
CA LYS A 515 -30.97 25.67 0.63
C LYS A 515 -29.74 26.41 0.03
N PRO A 516 -29.50 27.69 0.34
CA PRO A 516 -28.47 28.50 -0.32
C PRO A 516 -27.02 28.02 -0.08
N ASN A 517 -26.76 27.30 1.01
CA ASN A 517 -25.39 26.95 1.46
C ASN A 517 -25.04 25.46 1.33
N ARG A 518 -25.87 24.61 0.69
CA ARG A 518 -25.57 23.18 0.60
C ARG A 518 -24.60 22.91 -0.54
N THR A 519 -23.43 22.36 -0.23
CA THR A 519 -22.49 21.89 -1.25
C THR A 519 -23.02 20.68 -2.00
N ALA A 520 -22.75 20.59 -3.31
CA ALA A 520 -23.17 19.48 -4.16
C ALA A 520 -22.01 18.52 -4.51
N ILE A 521 -20.93 18.51 -3.71
CA ILE A 521 -19.75 17.66 -3.96
C ILE A 521 -20.13 16.17 -3.96
N ALA A 522 -20.91 15.72 -2.97
CA ALA A 522 -21.35 14.31 -2.90
C ALA A 522 -22.13 13.89 -4.15
N ALA A 523 -23.09 14.72 -4.59
CA ALA A 523 -23.88 14.46 -5.79
C ALA A 523 -23.01 14.47 -7.06
N SER A 524 -22.01 15.36 -7.13
CA SER A 524 -21.08 15.44 -8.25
C SER A 524 -20.16 14.24 -8.33
N LEU A 525 -19.69 13.72 -7.18
CA LEU A 525 -18.92 12.48 -7.10
C LEU A 525 -19.74 11.28 -7.58
N SER A 526 -21.00 11.15 -7.13
CA SER A 526 -21.89 10.09 -7.61
C SER A 526 -22.13 10.16 -9.11
N ARG A 527 -22.40 11.36 -9.66
CA ARG A 527 -22.57 11.55 -11.12
C ARG A 527 -21.30 11.20 -11.89
N SER A 528 -20.13 11.56 -11.38
CA SER A 528 -18.83 11.20 -11.95
C SER A 528 -18.70 9.69 -12.08
N LEU A 529 -18.99 8.95 -11.00
CA LEU A 529 -18.89 7.49 -10.98
C LEU A 529 -19.91 6.80 -11.88
N CYS A 530 -21.14 7.32 -11.96
CA CYS A 530 -22.14 6.80 -12.91
C CYS A 530 -21.69 6.99 -14.36
N PHE A 531 -21.12 8.16 -14.69
CA PHE A 531 -20.58 8.41 -16.02
C PHE A 531 -19.41 7.49 -16.33
N ILE A 532 -18.43 7.40 -15.42
CA ILE A 532 -17.27 6.52 -15.56
C ILE A 532 -17.71 5.06 -15.72
N ASN A 533 -18.69 4.60 -14.94
CA ASN A 533 -19.21 3.24 -15.07
C ASN A 533 -19.79 2.98 -16.47
N ARG A 534 -20.53 3.95 -17.02
CA ARG A 534 -21.03 3.85 -18.39
C ARG A 534 -19.87 3.84 -19.40
N ALA A 535 -18.89 4.73 -19.25
CA ALA A 535 -17.75 4.83 -20.16
C ALA A 535 -16.88 3.56 -20.14
N ILE A 536 -16.62 2.97 -18.97
CA ILE A 536 -15.91 1.68 -18.84
C ILE A 536 -16.68 0.55 -19.53
N ASN A 537 -18.01 0.56 -19.47
CA ASN A 537 -18.83 -0.45 -20.15
C ASN A 537 -18.82 -0.29 -21.68
N GLU A 538 -18.63 0.94 -22.17
CA GLU A 538 -18.45 1.22 -23.61
C GLU A 538 -17.02 0.86 -24.05
N GLU A 539 -16.01 1.18 -23.24
CA GLU A 539 -14.58 0.97 -23.49
C GLU A 539 -13.90 0.36 -22.25
N PRO A 540 -13.66 -0.97 -22.21
CA PRO A 540 -13.11 -1.66 -21.04
C PRO A 540 -11.68 -1.24 -20.65
N ASP A 541 -10.87 -0.82 -21.62
CA ASP A 541 -9.46 -0.44 -21.42
C ASP A 541 -9.29 1.03 -21.01
N LEU A 542 -10.39 1.74 -20.76
CA LEU A 542 -10.37 3.14 -20.36
C LEU A 542 -9.73 3.32 -18.98
N ARG A 543 -8.89 4.35 -18.84
CA ARG A 543 -8.25 4.71 -17.56
C ARG A 543 -8.91 5.95 -16.96
N PRO A 544 -9.96 5.79 -16.13
CA PRO A 544 -10.63 6.89 -15.50
C PRO A 544 -9.92 7.39 -14.24
N ARG A 545 -9.92 8.71 -14.06
CA ARG A 545 -9.57 9.38 -12.79
C ARG A 545 -10.48 10.56 -12.53
N ILE A 546 -10.66 10.89 -11.25
CA ILE A 546 -11.48 12.03 -10.81
C ILE A 546 -10.55 13.06 -10.18
N LEU A 547 -10.65 14.33 -10.59
CA LEU A 547 -10.02 15.46 -9.91
C LEU A 547 -11.10 16.37 -9.31
N VAL A 548 -11.05 16.54 -8.00
CA VAL A 548 -11.97 17.41 -7.24
C VAL A 548 -11.25 18.68 -6.82
N ILE A 549 -11.72 19.83 -7.28
CA ILE A 549 -11.29 21.15 -6.81
C ILE A 549 -12.36 21.69 -5.86
N GLN A 550 -12.05 21.69 -4.57
CA GLN A 550 -13.00 22.02 -3.50
C GLN A 550 -12.63 23.35 -2.82
N LYS A 551 -13.63 24.24 -2.66
CA LYS A 551 -13.53 25.50 -1.90
C LYS A 551 -14.46 25.54 -0.70
N SER A 552 -15.59 24.83 -0.78
CA SER A 552 -16.54 24.62 0.32
C SER A 552 -15.86 23.87 1.47
N PRO A 553 -16.18 24.20 2.74
CA PRO A 553 -15.80 23.35 3.87
C PRO A 553 -16.55 22.02 3.84
N ASP A 554 -16.01 21.04 4.57
CA ASP A 554 -16.67 19.74 4.75
C ASP A 554 -17.96 19.91 5.57
N VAL A 555 -19.05 19.29 5.11
CA VAL A 555 -20.33 19.28 5.83
C VAL A 555 -20.68 17.84 6.19
N SER A 556 -20.87 17.59 7.48
CA SER A 556 -21.08 16.24 8.03
C SER A 556 -22.29 15.51 7.43
N GLU A 557 -23.29 16.23 6.92
CA GLU A 557 -24.45 15.66 6.22
C GLU A 557 -24.06 14.81 5.01
N HIS A 558 -22.92 15.11 4.39
CA HIS A 558 -22.47 14.45 3.18
C HIS A 558 -21.56 13.26 3.44
N TYR A 559 -21.18 13.00 4.69
CA TYR A 559 -20.21 11.96 5.03
C TYR A 559 -20.55 10.61 4.40
N ILE A 560 -21.77 10.09 4.64
CA ILE A 560 -22.19 8.77 4.14
C ILE A 560 -22.15 8.73 2.61
N ALA A 561 -22.67 9.77 1.96
CA ALA A 561 -22.74 9.82 0.50
C ALA A 561 -21.35 9.91 -0.14
N ILE A 562 -20.44 10.69 0.46
CA ILE A 562 -19.06 10.80 -0.01
C ILE A 562 -18.30 9.50 0.22
N MET A 563 -18.40 8.89 1.41
CA MET A 563 -17.74 7.62 1.71
C MET A 563 -18.23 6.48 0.82
N ASN A 564 -19.55 6.38 0.57
CA ASN A 564 -20.09 5.42 -0.39
C ASN A 564 -19.53 5.67 -1.81
N GLY A 565 -19.36 6.94 -2.19
CA GLY A 565 -18.70 7.33 -3.43
C GLY A 565 -17.24 6.88 -3.46
N ILE A 566 -16.47 7.11 -2.40
CA ILE A 566 -15.06 6.72 -2.28
C ILE A 566 -14.89 5.20 -2.37
N PHE A 567 -15.68 4.42 -1.63
CA PHE A 567 -15.62 2.96 -1.71
C PHE A 567 -16.04 2.43 -3.08
N SER A 568 -16.99 3.09 -3.74
CA SER A 568 -17.36 2.76 -5.11
C SER A 568 -16.24 3.07 -6.10
N ALA A 569 -15.54 4.19 -5.93
CA ALA A 569 -14.36 4.56 -6.71
C ALA A 569 -13.21 3.56 -6.51
N GLN A 570 -12.93 3.19 -5.25
CA GLN A 570 -11.93 2.19 -4.89
C GLN A 570 -12.23 0.82 -5.53
N LYS A 571 -13.49 0.36 -5.43
CA LYS A 571 -13.92 -0.92 -6.05
C LYS A 571 -13.75 -0.92 -7.57
N LYS A 572 -13.88 0.25 -8.22
CA LYS A 572 -13.71 0.44 -9.66
C LYS A 572 -12.29 0.84 -10.07
N ASN A 573 -11.34 0.88 -9.13
CA ASN A 573 -9.96 1.30 -9.36
C ASN A 573 -9.85 2.70 -9.99
N VAL A 574 -10.72 3.63 -9.57
CA VAL A 574 -10.73 5.02 -10.02
C VAL A 574 -10.04 5.89 -8.96
N ALA A 575 -8.88 6.45 -9.31
CA ALA A 575 -8.17 7.37 -8.43
C ALA A 575 -8.95 8.69 -8.25
N VAL A 576 -9.08 9.16 -7.01
CA VAL A 576 -9.72 10.44 -6.66
C VAL A 576 -8.67 11.41 -6.15
N ASP A 577 -8.30 12.35 -7.00
CA ASP A 577 -7.43 13.46 -6.67
C ASP A 577 -8.22 14.63 -6.10
N ALA A 578 -7.63 15.35 -5.15
CA ALA A 578 -8.26 16.47 -4.49
C ALA A 578 -7.31 17.67 -4.35
N CYS A 579 -7.75 18.82 -4.86
CA CYS A 579 -7.12 20.12 -4.68
C CYS A 579 -8.01 20.97 -3.77
N ILE A 580 -7.54 21.26 -2.56
CA ILE A 580 -8.32 21.99 -1.55
C ILE A 580 -7.90 23.45 -1.53
N LEU A 581 -8.85 24.34 -1.83
CA LEU A 581 -8.67 25.80 -1.84
C LEU A 581 -9.23 26.47 -0.58
N THR A 582 -9.82 25.70 0.34
CA THR A 582 -10.32 26.23 1.61
C THR A 582 -9.19 26.42 2.63
N THR A 583 -9.41 27.26 3.63
CA THR A 583 -8.44 27.52 4.71
C THR A 583 -8.26 26.32 5.62
N GLU A 584 -9.26 25.45 5.73
CA GLU A 584 -9.23 24.23 6.53
C GLU A 584 -8.83 23.02 5.68
N HIS A 585 -8.42 21.92 6.33
CA HIS A 585 -8.21 20.66 5.62
C HIS A 585 -9.53 19.91 5.48
N SER A 586 -9.75 19.27 4.33
CA SER A 586 -10.89 18.37 4.12
C SER A 586 -10.51 16.95 4.53
N SER A 587 -11.14 16.48 5.61
CA SER A 587 -10.99 15.09 6.09
C SER A 587 -11.53 14.09 5.07
N PHE A 588 -12.63 14.42 4.40
CA PHE A 588 -13.26 13.54 3.42
C PHE A 588 -12.37 13.34 2.19
N MET A 589 -11.78 14.43 1.69
CA MET A 589 -10.91 14.35 0.51
C MET A 589 -9.53 13.77 0.84
N GLN A 590 -9.05 13.92 2.07
CA GLN A 590 -7.86 13.19 2.53
C GLN A 590 -8.09 11.68 2.48
N GLN A 591 -9.22 11.21 3.04
CA GLN A 591 -9.61 9.80 2.98
C GLN A 591 -9.86 9.33 1.53
N ALA A 592 -10.47 10.16 0.69
CA ALA A 592 -10.71 9.84 -0.73
C ALA A 592 -9.41 9.54 -1.47
N ALA A 593 -8.43 10.44 -1.37
CA ALA A 593 -7.13 10.27 -2.01
C ALA A 593 -6.40 9.03 -1.47
N TYR A 594 -6.38 8.84 -0.14
CA TYR A 594 -5.71 7.70 0.48
C TYR A 594 -6.31 6.35 0.04
N LEU A 595 -7.65 6.21 0.13
CA LEU A 595 -8.33 4.94 -0.15
C LEU A 595 -8.33 4.57 -1.64
N THR A 596 -8.23 5.56 -2.52
CA THR A 596 -8.26 5.33 -3.98
C THR A 596 -6.89 5.39 -4.65
N GLY A 597 -5.82 5.70 -3.90
CA GLY A 597 -4.48 5.91 -4.46
C GLY A 597 -4.34 7.23 -5.26
N GLY A 598 -5.22 8.20 -5.00
CA GLY A 598 -5.15 9.55 -5.56
C GLY A 598 -4.22 10.48 -4.76
N ILE A 599 -4.12 11.74 -5.20
CA ILE A 599 -3.31 12.78 -4.54
C ILE A 599 -4.20 13.81 -3.89
N TYR A 600 -3.90 14.11 -2.63
CA TYR A 600 -4.47 15.24 -1.92
C TYR A 600 -3.41 16.33 -1.78
N TYR A 601 -3.76 17.55 -2.16
CA TYR A 601 -2.90 18.71 -1.92
C TYR A 601 -3.73 19.95 -1.59
N LYS A 602 -3.20 20.75 -0.66
CA LYS A 602 -3.76 22.04 -0.28
C LYS A 602 -2.71 23.11 -0.56
N PRO A 603 -2.88 23.92 -1.63
CA PRO A 603 -1.98 25.02 -1.91
C PRO A 603 -1.96 26.04 -0.79
N ASN A 604 -0.77 26.50 -0.40
CA ASN A 604 -0.62 27.62 0.55
C ASN A 604 -0.93 28.96 -0.10
N ASP A 605 -0.63 29.10 -1.39
CA ASP A 605 -0.93 30.26 -2.21
C ASP A 605 -1.82 29.86 -3.38
N HIS A 606 -2.88 30.63 -3.62
CA HIS A 606 -3.82 30.42 -4.71
C HIS A 606 -3.39 31.15 -6.00
N SER A 607 -2.42 32.07 -5.93
CA SER A 607 -1.96 32.84 -7.10
C SER A 607 -1.28 31.95 -8.15
N GLY A 608 -0.60 30.89 -7.71
CA GLY A 608 0.09 29.90 -8.54
C GLY A 608 -0.72 28.65 -8.89
N LEU A 609 -2.06 28.70 -8.89
CA LEU A 609 -2.91 27.52 -9.03
C LEU A 609 -2.58 26.66 -10.26
N LEU A 610 -2.32 27.28 -11.42
CA LEU A 610 -1.97 26.57 -12.64
C LEU A 610 -0.70 25.72 -12.49
N GLN A 611 0.29 26.21 -11.75
CA GLN A 611 1.53 25.47 -11.50
C GLN A 611 1.23 24.18 -10.75
N TYR A 612 0.36 24.22 -9.73
CA TYR A 612 -0.05 23.03 -8.99
C TYR A 612 -0.86 22.07 -9.86
N LEU A 613 -1.81 22.58 -10.66
CA LEU A 613 -2.60 21.78 -11.60
C LEU A 613 -1.71 21.00 -12.58
N ILE A 614 -0.72 21.66 -13.18
CA ILE A 614 0.19 21.03 -14.14
C ILE A 614 1.19 20.09 -13.45
N SER A 615 1.82 20.51 -12.36
CA SER A 615 2.91 19.71 -11.75
C SER A 615 2.40 18.48 -11.00
N ILE A 616 1.24 18.57 -10.34
CA ILE A 616 0.73 17.51 -9.46
C ILE A 616 -0.31 16.65 -10.17
N TYR A 617 -1.26 17.28 -10.87
CA TYR A 617 -2.48 16.59 -11.32
C TYR A 617 -2.49 16.23 -12.80
N LEU A 618 -1.62 16.83 -13.62
CA LEU A 618 -1.49 16.48 -15.04
C LEU A 618 -0.97 15.05 -15.26
N PRO A 619 0.09 14.58 -14.55
CA PRO A 619 0.61 13.22 -14.74
C PRO A 619 -0.43 12.15 -14.41
N ASP A 620 -0.57 11.18 -15.31
CA ASP A 620 -1.42 10.00 -15.15
C ASP A 620 -0.95 9.14 -13.96
N PRO A 621 -1.83 8.41 -13.22
CA PRO A 621 -1.43 7.62 -12.04
C PRO A 621 -0.26 6.66 -12.27
N PHE A 622 -0.08 6.14 -13.49
CA PHE A 622 1.08 5.34 -13.84
C PHE A 622 2.40 6.14 -13.80
N MET A 623 2.39 7.35 -14.40
CA MET A 623 3.56 8.23 -14.46
C MET A 623 3.92 8.83 -13.10
N ARG A 624 2.97 8.88 -12.16
CA ARG A 624 3.21 9.36 -10.79
C ARG A 624 4.26 8.54 -10.05
N LYS A 625 4.44 7.25 -10.39
CA LYS A 625 5.48 6.39 -9.80
C LYS A 625 6.90 6.87 -10.11
N LEU A 626 7.06 7.60 -11.22
CA LEU A 626 8.35 8.14 -11.67
C LEU A 626 8.60 9.56 -11.15
N LEU A 627 7.59 10.19 -10.52
CA LEU A 627 7.64 11.57 -10.06
C LEU A 627 7.56 11.62 -8.54
N LYS A 628 8.43 12.42 -7.92
CA LYS A 628 8.36 12.68 -6.48
C LYS A 628 7.26 13.70 -6.19
N LEU A 629 6.05 13.20 -6.00
CA LEU A 629 4.86 13.98 -5.71
C LEU A 629 4.63 14.13 -4.20
N PRO A 630 3.88 15.15 -3.74
CA PRO A 630 3.61 15.36 -2.32
C PRO A 630 2.87 14.15 -1.72
N SER A 631 3.43 13.58 -0.66
CA SER A 631 2.80 12.54 0.15
C SER A 631 1.86 13.17 1.19
N GLN A 632 0.82 12.44 1.58
CA GLN A 632 0.00 12.81 2.74
C GLN A 632 0.71 12.38 4.03
N ASP A 633 1.06 13.32 4.90
CA ASP A 633 1.77 13.02 6.16
C ASP A 633 0.85 12.40 7.23
N SER A 634 -0.43 12.75 7.23
CA SER A 634 -1.43 12.23 8.17
C SER A 634 -2.83 12.26 7.56
N VAL A 635 -3.55 11.15 7.65
CA VAL A 635 -4.96 11.02 7.24
C VAL A 635 -5.82 10.78 8.47
N ASP A 636 -6.85 11.62 8.65
CA ASP A 636 -7.78 11.49 9.77
C ASP A 636 -8.91 10.50 9.43
N PHE A 637 -8.85 9.30 10.02
CA PHE A 637 -9.87 8.24 9.87
C PHE A 637 -10.94 8.26 10.97
N ARG A 638 -10.93 9.25 11.86
CA ARG A 638 -11.91 9.30 12.95
C ARG A 638 -13.32 9.42 12.37
N ALA A 639 -14.22 8.58 12.87
CA ALA A 639 -15.60 8.56 12.42
C ALA A 639 -16.41 9.70 13.05
N MET A 640 -17.49 10.10 12.38
CA MET A 640 -18.37 11.16 12.88
C MET A 640 -19.57 10.57 13.60
N CYS A 641 -19.96 11.16 14.74
CA CYS A 641 -21.14 10.71 15.46
C CYS A 641 -22.43 11.16 14.75
N PHE A 642 -23.45 10.31 14.72
CA PHE A 642 -24.76 10.61 14.14
C PHE A 642 -25.61 11.53 15.04
N CYS A 643 -25.23 11.72 16.32
CA CYS A 643 -25.90 12.64 17.24
C CYS A 643 -25.59 14.10 16.93
N HIS A 644 -24.32 14.48 17.04
CA HIS A 644 -23.86 15.87 16.99
C HIS A 644 -23.07 16.19 15.72
N ARG A 645 -22.78 15.17 14.90
CA ARG A 645 -22.01 15.31 13.66
C ARG A 645 -20.58 15.82 13.88
N GLU A 646 -20.04 15.51 15.05
CA GLU A 646 -18.66 15.77 15.45
C GLU A 646 -17.81 14.52 15.28
N VAL A 647 -16.52 14.76 15.03
CA VAL A 647 -15.50 13.72 14.92
C VAL A 647 -15.25 13.10 16.29
N ILE A 648 -15.33 11.77 16.39
CA ILE A 648 -15.16 11.02 17.65
C ILE A 648 -14.10 9.94 17.52
N SER A 649 -13.34 9.74 18.60
CA SER A 649 -12.35 8.65 18.72
C SER A 649 -12.93 7.38 19.34
N THR A 650 -14.07 7.48 20.01
CA THR A 650 -14.75 6.36 20.69
C THR A 650 -16.24 6.52 20.49
N ALA A 651 -16.92 5.44 20.07
CA ALA A 651 -18.33 5.45 19.73
C ALA A 651 -19.08 4.27 20.35
N TYR A 652 -20.37 4.47 20.61
CA TYR A 652 -21.33 3.40 20.78
C TYR A 652 -21.94 3.08 19.42
N VAL A 653 -21.94 1.80 19.04
CA VAL A 653 -22.44 1.34 17.74
C VAL A 653 -23.83 0.76 17.92
N CYS A 654 -24.77 1.14 17.05
CA CYS A 654 -26.06 0.45 16.98
C CYS A 654 -25.86 -0.97 16.40
N PRO A 655 -26.29 -2.04 17.07
CA PRO A 655 -26.08 -3.41 16.58
C PRO A 655 -26.89 -3.73 15.32
N VAL A 656 -27.92 -2.92 15.00
CA VAL A 656 -28.80 -3.16 13.84
C VAL A 656 -28.38 -2.34 12.63
N CYS A 657 -28.22 -1.02 12.79
CA CYS A 657 -27.94 -0.11 11.67
C CYS A 657 -26.50 0.40 11.62
N LEU A 658 -25.62 -0.09 12.50
CA LEU A 658 -24.20 0.29 12.59
C LEU A 658 -23.93 1.80 12.75
N SER A 659 -24.96 2.57 13.10
CA SER A 659 -24.82 4.02 13.35
C SER A 659 -23.99 4.27 14.61
N LEU A 660 -23.11 5.28 14.52
CA LEU A 660 -22.14 5.61 15.55
C LEU A 660 -22.63 6.77 16.43
N PHE A 661 -22.56 6.62 17.74
CA PHE A 661 -23.01 7.61 18.71
C PHE A 661 -21.90 7.98 19.70
N CYS A 662 -21.77 9.27 20.03
CA CYS A 662 -20.78 9.78 21.00
C CYS A 662 -21.05 9.34 22.45
N GLU A 663 -22.30 9.00 22.76
CA GLU A 663 -22.75 8.58 24.08
C GLU A 663 -23.78 7.46 23.95
N PHE A 664 -23.94 6.68 25.01
CA PHE A 664 -24.92 5.60 25.02
C PHE A 664 -26.33 6.19 24.94
N ARG A 665 -27.08 5.80 23.91
CA ARG A 665 -28.49 6.15 23.73
C ARG A 665 -29.35 4.89 23.84
N PRO A 666 -30.34 4.83 24.75
CA PRO A 666 -31.19 3.65 24.91
C PRO A 666 -32.04 3.34 23.67
N ILE A 667 -32.32 4.35 22.84
CA ILE A 667 -33.05 4.22 21.58
C ILE A 667 -32.16 4.83 20.50
N CYS A 668 -31.91 4.07 19.44
CA CYS A 668 -31.16 4.53 18.29
C CYS A 668 -31.94 5.65 17.58
N SER A 669 -31.35 6.84 17.44
CA SER A 669 -32.00 7.95 16.73
C SER A 669 -32.11 7.73 15.22
N THR A 670 -31.32 6.79 14.66
CA THR A 670 -31.29 6.50 13.22
C THR A 670 -32.32 5.45 12.82
N CYS A 671 -32.40 4.31 13.52
CA CYS A 671 -33.30 3.21 13.16
C CYS A 671 -34.43 2.94 14.17
N GLY A 672 -34.50 3.71 15.26
CA GLY A 672 -35.56 3.61 16.28
C GLY A 672 -35.48 2.37 17.19
N ILE A 673 -34.51 1.48 16.99
CA ILE A 673 -34.41 0.26 17.80
C ILE A 673 -33.97 0.58 19.23
N ARG A 674 -34.59 -0.08 20.20
CA ARG A 674 -34.20 0.01 21.61
C ARG A 674 -33.03 -0.93 21.87
N SER A 675 -31.97 -0.41 22.49
CA SER A 675 -30.85 -1.23 22.95
C SER A 675 -31.29 -2.09 24.14
N HIS A 676 -31.09 -3.40 24.03
CA HIS A 676 -31.30 -4.36 25.13
C HIS A 676 -30.10 -4.43 26.08
N ILE A 677 -28.99 -3.79 25.74
CA ILE A 677 -27.74 -3.78 26.50
C ILE A 677 -27.75 -2.56 27.42
N GLN A 678 -27.69 -2.77 28.73
CA GLN A 678 -27.41 -1.69 29.68
C GLN A 678 -25.89 -1.49 29.79
N PRO A 679 -25.37 -0.27 29.59
CA PRO A 679 -23.95 -0.01 29.77
C PRO A 679 -23.58 -0.25 31.24
N LYS A 680 -22.48 -0.96 31.49
CA LYS A 680 -21.90 -1.03 32.84
C LYS A 680 -21.66 0.41 33.31
N LYS A 681 -22.16 0.77 34.49
CA LYS A 681 -21.86 2.05 35.14
C LYS A 681 -20.36 2.10 35.46
N ASN A 682 -19.54 2.48 34.49
CA ASN A 682 -18.15 2.82 34.75
C ASN A 682 -18.14 4.21 35.38
N GLY A 683 -17.86 4.25 36.69
CA GLY A 683 -17.69 5.47 37.44
C GLY A 683 -16.51 6.27 36.92
N LEU A 684 -16.76 7.26 36.08
CA LEU A 684 -15.85 8.38 35.84
C LEU A 684 -16.66 9.68 35.90
N HIS A 685 -17.01 10.08 37.12
CA HIS A 685 -17.15 11.49 37.43
C HIS A 685 -15.80 12.16 37.20
N LYS A 686 -15.56 12.70 35.99
CA LYS A 686 -14.61 13.82 35.87
C LYS A 686 -15.28 15.03 36.50
N LYS A 687 -15.00 15.26 37.78
CA LYS A 687 -15.20 16.55 38.43
C LYS A 687 -14.58 17.62 37.52
N ARG A 688 -15.40 18.55 37.02
CA ARG A 688 -14.92 19.88 36.64
C ARG A 688 -14.30 20.48 37.90
N LEU A 689 -12.98 20.43 38.01
CA LEU A 689 -12.25 21.35 38.87
C LEU A 689 -12.38 22.72 38.22
N ARG A 690 -13.28 23.52 38.80
CA ARG A 690 -13.27 24.97 38.68
C ARG A 690 -11.98 25.41 39.38
N VAL A 691 -11.03 25.93 38.61
CA VAL A 691 -10.00 26.80 39.16
C VAL A 691 -10.49 28.21 38.83
N ASP A 692 -10.52 29.03 39.87
CA ASP A 692 -11.07 30.39 39.90
C ASP A 692 -10.44 31.34 38.87
#